data_AF-A0A9X3S293-F1
#
_entry.id   AF-A0A9X3S293-F1
#
_cell.length_a   1.000
_cell.length_b   1.000
_cell.length_c   1.000
_cell.angle_alpha   90.00
_cell.angle_beta   90.00
_cell.angle_gamma   90.00
#
_symmetry.space_group_name_H-M   'P 1'
#
loop_
_entity.id
_entity.type
_entity.pdbx_description
1 polymer ?
#
loop_
_entity_poly.entity_id
_entity_poly.type
_entity_poly.pdbx_seq_one_letter_code
_entity_poly.pdbx_strand_id
1 'polypeptide(L)'
;MSSFKLVRVACLLVGLLLVGSQEARAADPPLNLETLSVSELQQKLAAGQLTSVQLTRSYIDRIAAVNARGPGINAVRVVNPAALQDAALLDLERATGHVKGPLHGIPVLVNDQLDVAGLPTSGGSVALQSSVPAADSAVVARLRAAGAVIVGKTNVTEFAGLMSTSLPNGYSSLGGQVLNPYDVDATPNGPSSGSAAAAAAGLAAITVGAEASGALVTVAVAQGGVGVRPTLGLVSRAGMLPGGTSQDAVGPITKSVADAATELQAIAGKDPQDPATDGAPATVPNYLAALTTTALNGKRIGVINNTNAQYQAAILAIQALGATTVQIPTPTPAQNFPDVVASEFKRDLNAYLGRLPATAPMKSLADIITYNDAHADEALKFGQGQLTASQAIDLSDPATNATYVANRDGGRAASRTAIDTALTTNNLDAIMTPSATLTTTGARAGYPQVVVPAGYNTANRLPVGIAFNGTAYSEEKLLAFAYAYEQKSNLRRPVSEINPAVWRCYAGAPRSCPPGREVATGVTLDFPLETATVSDLQARMTAGTLTATQLTKAYLQRIALTNAEGPSINAVRRLNPKALQEAAALDAERAAGHVRGPLHGIPVIVKDNLDAAGIPTTAGSVALENSVPDKDSPVVAKLRAAGAILLGKANLSEFANFLTSGMPSGYSSLGGQVLNPYNADITPSGSSSGSGAIAASGLATITIGTETSGSIVSPSAAQGIVGLRPTIGLVSRTGIVPISATQDTAGPMTRTVADAAAELGAIAGKDPEDPATATAPDTVPDYLAALSPTALAGKRIGVIANTNAQYVAAVSVVQALGATTVTVSTPSSNAPFDILTPEFKRDLNAYLGRLPASAPMKTLTDIKNYNAAHPADATKYGQSQVIASDATDLTDPAQNAAYVTARDTQRRAAQQAIDNQLTRGTADPADDVEAILTPAGTLTGIGARAGYPQLVVPAGYAAGSRDPVGIGFNGTAYSEAKLLAFGYAYEQATKLRKPPSEINPSLWRCVPGNAYTVTTRACAPNTPANADAAAATVSGTVPATLSLTLGTPATFGAFTPGIAKSYTATTTATVISSAGDAAITVTDPSTNHPGYLVNGSFALPQPLQGLGVVKTYAGPVANDMVPVTFTQPISATDPLRTGAYSKTLTFTLSTTNP
;
A
#
# COMPACT_ATOMS: atom_id res chain seq x y z
N MET A 1 11.22 6.05 -48.95
CA MET A 1 9.84 5.51 -49.07
C MET A 1 9.71 4.01 -48.75
N SER A 2 10.80 3.23 -48.61
CA SER A 2 10.72 1.82 -48.18
C SER A 2 10.60 1.62 -46.66
N SER A 3 11.04 2.58 -45.84
CA SER A 3 11.02 2.48 -44.37
C SER A 3 9.63 2.62 -43.73
N PHE A 4 8.66 3.27 -44.40
CA PHE A 4 7.30 3.46 -43.88
C PHE A 4 6.40 2.22 -44.06
N LYS A 5 6.72 1.34 -45.03
CA LYS A 5 5.98 0.08 -45.24
C LYS A 5 6.43 -1.02 -44.28
N LEU A 6 7.70 -1.04 -43.87
CA LEU A 6 8.22 -2.02 -42.90
C LEU A 6 7.63 -1.80 -41.48
N VAL A 7 7.45 -0.54 -41.07
CA VAL A 7 6.88 -0.19 -39.75
C VAL A 7 5.39 -0.55 -39.65
N ARG A 8 4.61 -0.36 -40.72
CA ARG A 8 3.18 -0.77 -40.73
C ARG A 8 2.99 -2.28 -40.74
N VAL A 9 3.87 -3.03 -41.40
CA VAL A 9 3.83 -4.51 -41.39
C VAL A 9 4.28 -5.05 -40.03
N ALA A 10 5.28 -4.43 -39.39
CA ALA A 10 5.68 -4.77 -38.03
C ALA A 10 4.58 -4.46 -36.99
N CYS A 11 3.89 -3.32 -37.09
CA CYS A 11 2.75 -3.01 -36.22
C CYS A 11 1.55 -3.95 -36.43
N LEU A 12 1.29 -4.41 -37.67
CA LEU A 12 0.23 -5.38 -37.95
C LEU A 12 0.59 -6.78 -37.39
N LEU A 13 1.87 -7.18 -37.48
CA LEU A 13 2.35 -8.44 -36.88
C LEU A 13 2.36 -8.39 -35.34
N VAL A 14 2.71 -7.26 -34.73
CA VAL A 14 2.61 -7.04 -33.28
C VAL A 14 1.14 -7.05 -32.83
N GLY A 15 0.23 -6.47 -33.63
CA GLY A 15 -1.20 -6.55 -33.41
C GLY A 15 -1.75 -7.99 -33.48
N LEU A 16 -1.30 -8.81 -34.44
CA LEU A 16 -1.70 -10.23 -34.52
C LEU A 16 -1.08 -11.10 -33.41
N LEU A 17 0.15 -10.82 -32.99
CA LEU A 17 0.80 -11.52 -31.87
C LEU A 17 0.17 -11.19 -30.50
N LEU A 18 -0.47 -10.02 -30.37
CA LEU A 18 -1.20 -9.60 -29.17
C LEU A 18 -2.66 -10.11 -29.15
N VAL A 19 -3.28 -10.37 -30.32
CA VAL A 19 -4.65 -10.89 -30.42
C VAL A 19 -4.68 -12.43 -30.44
N GLY A 20 -3.57 -13.08 -30.78
CA GLY A 20 -3.45 -14.54 -30.89
C GLY A 20 -3.26 -15.32 -29.58
N SER A 21 -3.17 -14.68 -28.41
CA SER A 21 -2.91 -15.39 -27.13
C SER A 21 -4.10 -15.34 -26.17
N GLN A 22 -5.24 -15.91 -26.58
CA GLN A 22 -6.18 -16.57 -25.65
C GLN A 22 -5.90 -18.07 -25.50
N GLU A 23 -4.87 -18.59 -26.17
CA GLU A 23 -4.31 -19.91 -25.84
C GLU A 23 -3.61 -19.85 -24.47
N ALA A 24 -3.82 -20.89 -23.67
CA ALA A 24 -3.39 -21.03 -22.28
C ALA A 24 -2.00 -20.42 -22.00
N ARG A 25 -1.96 -19.51 -21.01
CA ARG A 25 -0.76 -18.87 -20.45
C ARG A 25 0.34 -19.92 -20.24
N ALA A 26 1.31 -20.01 -21.15
CA ALA A 26 2.56 -20.71 -20.86
C ALA A 26 3.16 -20.03 -19.63
N ALA A 27 3.41 -20.79 -18.56
CA ALA A 27 3.96 -20.23 -17.34
C ALA A 27 5.32 -19.59 -17.66
N ASP A 28 5.48 -18.30 -17.32
CA ASP A 28 6.78 -17.63 -17.41
C ASP A 28 7.81 -18.43 -16.60
N PRO A 29 9.08 -18.49 -17.04
CA PRO A 29 10.09 -19.28 -16.34
C PRO A 29 10.24 -18.78 -14.90
N PRO A 30 10.40 -19.67 -13.90
CA PRO A 30 10.60 -19.24 -12.52
C PRO A 30 11.93 -18.47 -12.41
N LEU A 31 11.86 -17.22 -11.91
CA LEU A 31 13.02 -16.33 -11.74
C LEU A 31 13.20 -15.98 -10.25
N ASN A 32 14.43 -16.07 -9.74
CA ASN A 32 14.77 -15.49 -8.45
C ASN A 32 15.18 -14.01 -8.62
N LEU A 33 14.18 -13.12 -8.62
CA LEU A 33 14.37 -11.70 -8.87
C LEU A 33 15.19 -10.96 -7.77
N GLU A 34 15.32 -11.55 -6.58
CA GLU A 34 16.10 -10.98 -5.46
C GLU A 34 17.61 -11.14 -5.67
N THR A 35 18.05 -12.11 -6.49
CA THR A 35 19.47 -12.44 -6.67
C THR A 35 19.99 -12.20 -8.09
N LEU A 36 19.13 -12.27 -9.12
CA LEU A 36 19.56 -12.15 -10.52
C LEU A 36 20.29 -10.82 -10.81
N SER A 37 21.50 -10.91 -11.31
CA SER A 37 22.30 -9.76 -11.78
C SER A 37 21.94 -9.36 -13.21
N VAL A 38 22.31 -8.15 -13.62
CA VAL A 38 22.07 -7.66 -14.99
C VAL A 38 22.80 -8.50 -16.03
N SER A 39 24.00 -8.99 -15.70
CA SER A 39 24.79 -9.82 -16.61
C SER A 39 24.14 -11.18 -16.86
N GLU A 40 23.63 -11.84 -15.82
CA GLU A 40 22.89 -13.11 -15.95
C GLU A 40 21.59 -12.92 -16.73
N LEU A 41 20.88 -11.81 -16.51
CA LEU A 41 19.68 -11.47 -17.27
C LEU A 41 20.01 -11.28 -18.76
N GLN A 42 21.07 -10.55 -19.09
CA GLN A 42 21.52 -10.39 -20.48
C GLN A 42 21.92 -11.72 -21.12
N GLN A 43 22.58 -12.62 -20.39
CA GLN A 43 22.92 -13.96 -20.89
C GLN A 43 21.64 -14.75 -21.23
N LYS A 44 20.63 -14.72 -20.36
CA LYS A 44 19.34 -15.39 -20.60
C LYS A 44 18.58 -14.79 -21.79
N LEU A 45 18.56 -13.47 -21.91
CA LEU A 45 17.95 -12.75 -23.04
C LEU A 45 18.67 -13.07 -24.36
N ALA A 46 20.00 -13.09 -24.36
CA ALA A 46 20.80 -13.41 -25.54
C ALA A 46 20.66 -14.88 -25.97
N ALA A 47 20.49 -15.79 -25.01
CA ALA A 47 20.27 -17.21 -25.26
C ALA A 47 18.82 -17.57 -25.65
N GLY A 48 17.91 -16.59 -25.70
CA GLY A 48 16.48 -16.82 -25.98
C GLY A 48 15.75 -17.62 -24.88
N GLN A 49 16.34 -17.73 -23.69
CA GLN A 49 15.75 -18.41 -22.52
C GLN A 49 14.72 -17.53 -21.80
N LEU A 50 14.72 -16.24 -22.10
CA LEU A 50 13.88 -15.21 -21.52
C LEU A 50 13.71 -14.09 -22.56
N THR A 51 12.55 -13.44 -22.56
CA THR A 51 12.30 -12.20 -23.32
C THR A 51 12.18 -11.01 -22.37
N SER A 52 12.39 -9.79 -22.88
CA SER A 52 12.20 -8.57 -22.12
C SER A 52 10.76 -8.40 -21.65
N VAL A 53 9.78 -8.83 -22.43
CA VAL A 53 8.36 -8.85 -22.00
C VAL A 53 8.16 -9.77 -20.79
N GLN A 54 8.67 -11.00 -20.83
CA GLN A 54 8.54 -11.95 -19.71
C GLN A 54 9.23 -11.45 -18.45
N LEU A 55 10.43 -10.88 -18.59
CA LEU A 55 11.18 -10.30 -17.48
C LEU A 55 10.43 -9.10 -16.87
N THR A 56 9.95 -8.18 -17.72
CA THR A 56 9.21 -6.99 -17.28
C THR A 56 7.91 -7.38 -16.59
N ARG A 57 7.17 -8.36 -17.13
CA ARG A 57 5.95 -8.88 -16.51
C ARG A 57 6.24 -9.50 -15.15
N SER A 58 7.32 -10.28 -15.03
CA SER A 58 7.72 -10.90 -13.75
C SER A 58 8.00 -9.85 -12.66
N TYR A 59 8.65 -8.73 -13.02
CA TYR A 59 8.83 -7.62 -12.08
C TYR A 59 7.53 -6.89 -11.75
N ILE A 60 6.64 -6.65 -12.73
CA ILE A 60 5.31 -6.03 -12.45
C ILE A 60 4.48 -6.92 -11.52
N ASP A 61 4.46 -8.24 -11.75
CA ASP A 61 3.76 -9.19 -10.89
C ASP A 61 4.35 -9.20 -9.48
N ARG A 62 5.68 -9.13 -9.36
CA ARG A 62 6.35 -9.03 -8.06
C ARG A 62 6.09 -7.69 -7.36
N ILE A 63 6.08 -6.57 -8.08
CA ILE A 63 5.68 -5.27 -7.54
C ILE A 63 4.27 -5.38 -6.96
N ALA A 64 3.30 -5.93 -7.70
CA ALA A 64 1.95 -6.11 -7.18
C ALA A 64 1.91 -6.98 -5.90
N ALA A 65 2.71 -8.05 -5.85
CA ALA A 65 2.73 -9.01 -4.74
C ALA A 65 3.45 -8.51 -3.47
N VAL A 66 4.39 -7.57 -3.59
CA VAL A 66 5.28 -7.15 -2.49
C VAL A 66 5.07 -5.69 -2.10
N ASN A 67 4.81 -4.84 -3.09
CA ASN A 67 4.70 -3.41 -2.89
C ASN A 67 3.37 -3.04 -2.23
N ALA A 68 2.28 -3.65 -2.72
CA ALA A 68 0.93 -3.43 -2.23
C ALA A 68 0.44 -4.57 -1.33
N ARG A 69 0.88 -5.82 -1.59
CA ARG A 69 0.51 -7.04 -0.86
C ARG A 69 1.68 -7.61 -0.04
N GLY A 70 1.40 -8.65 0.74
CA GLY A 70 2.40 -9.32 1.58
C GLY A 70 3.00 -8.34 2.59
N PRO A 71 4.29 -8.03 2.54
CA PRO A 71 4.89 -7.03 3.42
C PRO A 71 4.41 -5.59 3.19
N GLY A 72 3.82 -5.28 2.03
CA GLY A 72 3.28 -3.95 1.74
C GLY A 72 4.34 -2.83 1.82
N ILE A 73 5.56 -3.09 1.32
CA ILE A 73 6.71 -2.19 1.57
C ILE A 73 6.62 -0.83 0.88
N ASN A 74 5.68 -0.67 -0.06
CA ASN A 74 5.32 0.61 -0.66
C ASN A 74 6.49 1.41 -1.28
N ALA A 75 7.47 0.67 -1.81
CA ALA A 75 8.68 1.15 -2.47
C ALA A 75 8.43 1.76 -3.87
N VAL A 76 7.37 1.36 -4.56
CA VAL A 76 7.00 1.77 -5.93
C VAL A 76 5.73 2.61 -5.87
N ARG A 77 5.82 3.86 -6.34
CA ARG A 77 4.69 4.80 -6.37
C ARG A 77 3.79 4.56 -7.58
N VAL A 78 4.39 4.40 -8.76
CA VAL A 78 3.63 4.25 -10.02
C VAL A 78 4.31 3.26 -10.94
N VAL A 79 3.54 2.37 -11.55
CA VAL A 79 3.99 1.49 -12.64
C VAL A 79 3.71 2.18 -13.97
N ASN A 80 4.67 2.15 -14.89
CA ASN A 80 4.53 2.70 -16.23
C ASN A 80 3.58 1.82 -17.06
N PRO A 81 2.42 2.34 -17.51
CA PRO A 81 1.49 1.55 -18.32
C PRO A 81 2.08 1.14 -19.67
N ALA A 82 3.10 1.84 -20.16
CA ALA A 82 3.79 1.49 -21.41
C ALA A 82 4.92 0.46 -21.23
N ALA A 83 5.24 0.01 -20.01
CA ALA A 83 6.43 -0.82 -19.75
C ALA A 83 6.47 -2.13 -20.58
N LEU A 84 5.35 -2.84 -20.70
CA LEU A 84 5.29 -4.07 -21.50
C LEU A 84 5.40 -3.79 -23.00
N GLN A 85 4.88 -2.65 -23.47
CA GLN A 85 5.01 -2.23 -24.85
C GLN A 85 6.45 -1.85 -25.18
N ASP A 86 7.11 -1.07 -24.31
CA ASP A 86 8.52 -0.69 -24.43
C ASP A 86 9.41 -1.97 -24.46
N ALA A 87 9.12 -2.94 -23.60
CA ALA A 87 9.81 -4.22 -23.57
C ALA A 87 9.64 -5.01 -24.88
N ALA A 88 8.43 -5.06 -25.45
CA ALA A 88 8.17 -5.76 -26.71
C ALA A 88 8.93 -5.13 -27.89
N LEU A 89 9.06 -3.80 -27.91
CA LEU A 89 9.88 -3.10 -28.92
C LEU A 89 11.35 -3.48 -28.81
N LEU A 90 11.88 -3.60 -27.59
CA LEU A 90 13.27 -4.01 -27.36
C LEU A 90 13.51 -5.49 -27.72
N ASP A 91 12.53 -6.36 -27.52
CA ASP A 91 12.59 -7.74 -28.01
C ASP A 91 12.65 -7.79 -29.55
N LEU A 92 11.89 -6.94 -30.25
CA LEU A 92 11.96 -6.82 -31.70
C LEU A 92 13.32 -6.27 -32.19
N GLU A 93 13.86 -5.25 -31.51
CA GLU A 93 15.19 -4.75 -31.79
C GLU A 93 16.26 -5.85 -31.62
N ARG A 94 16.16 -6.65 -30.55
CA ARG A 94 17.04 -7.79 -30.31
C ARG A 94 16.91 -8.84 -31.42
N ALA A 95 15.69 -9.19 -31.82
CA ALA A 95 15.42 -10.14 -32.90
C ALA A 95 15.99 -9.69 -34.26
N THR A 96 16.16 -8.38 -34.45
CA THR A 96 16.75 -7.79 -35.67
C THR A 96 18.25 -7.48 -35.52
N GLY A 97 18.89 -7.89 -34.42
CA GLY A 97 20.32 -7.68 -34.18
C GLY A 97 20.71 -6.29 -33.65
N HIS A 98 19.74 -5.43 -33.32
CA HIS A 98 19.97 -4.08 -32.82
C HIS A 98 20.03 -4.03 -31.28
N VAL A 99 21.05 -4.64 -30.69
CA VAL A 99 21.26 -4.61 -29.23
C VAL A 99 22.04 -3.36 -28.83
N LYS A 100 21.44 -2.51 -27.98
CA LYS A 100 21.98 -1.19 -27.58
C LYS A 100 23.07 -1.24 -26.51
N GLY A 101 23.19 -2.34 -25.78
CA GLY A 101 24.20 -2.53 -24.74
C GLY A 101 23.74 -3.40 -23.58
N PRO A 102 24.44 -3.37 -22.43
CA PRO A 102 24.14 -4.19 -21.26
C PRO A 102 22.75 -3.97 -20.64
N LEU A 103 22.12 -2.82 -20.90
CA LEU A 103 20.77 -2.49 -20.39
C LEU A 103 19.65 -2.82 -21.38
N HIS A 104 19.96 -3.37 -22.56
CA HIS A 104 18.95 -3.65 -23.59
C HIS A 104 17.90 -4.65 -23.11
N GLY A 105 16.68 -4.16 -22.90
CA GLY A 105 15.57 -4.97 -22.41
C GLY A 105 15.53 -5.18 -20.89
N ILE A 106 16.32 -4.42 -20.12
CA ILE A 106 16.42 -4.54 -18.66
C ILE A 106 15.44 -3.61 -17.95
N PRO A 107 14.57 -4.12 -17.06
CA PRO A 107 13.68 -3.34 -16.21
C PRO A 107 14.38 -2.44 -15.19
N VAL A 108 14.05 -1.14 -15.22
CA VAL A 108 14.57 -0.10 -14.32
C VAL A 108 13.43 0.64 -13.63
N LEU A 109 13.56 0.85 -12.33
CA LEU A 109 12.73 1.78 -11.56
C LEU A 109 13.51 3.07 -11.28
N VAL A 110 12.86 4.21 -11.45
CA VAL A 110 13.51 5.53 -11.27
C VAL A 110 12.90 6.30 -10.09
N ASN A 111 13.71 7.09 -9.41
CA ASN A 111 13.23 7.93 -8.30
C ASN A 111 12.12 8.91 -8.77
N ASP A 112 11.09 9.16 -7.95
CA ASP A 112 9.98 10.07 -8.29
C ASP A 112 10.36 11.57 -8.35
N GLN A 113 11.63 11.90 -8.11
CA GLN A 113 12.21 13.20 -8.44
C GLN A 113 12.66 13.31 -9.90
N LEU A 114 12.76 12.21 -10.65
CA LEU A 114 13.23 12.23 -12.03
C LEU A 114 12.08 12.30 -13.02
N ASP A 115 12.16 13.23 -13.97
CA ASP A 115 11.20 13.33 -15.06
C ASP A 115 11.21 12.09 -15.94
N VAL A 116 9.99 11.59 -16.19
CA VAL A 116 9.69 10.55 -17.17
C VAL A 116 8.48 11.05 -17.95
N ALA A 117 8.61 11.22 -19.25
CA ALA A 117 7.53 11.67 -20.11
C ALA A 117 6.32 10.72 -19.98
N GLY A 118 5.14 11.30 -19.79
CA GLY A 118 3.89 10.54 -19.62
C GLY A 118 3.63 10.01 -18.21
N LEU A 119 4.54 10.18 -17.25
CA LEU A 119 4.34 9.82 -15.84
C LEU A 119 4.51 11.03 -14.91
N PRO A 120 3.67 11.20 -13.88
CA PRO A 120 3.85 12.31 -12.94
C PRO A 120 5.22 12.29 -12.26
N THR A 121 5.82 13.45 -12.06
CA THR A 121 6.99 13.66 -11.19
C THR A 121 6.53 14.50 -10.00
N SER A 122 6.31 13.86 -8.86
CA SER A 122 5.61 14.49 -7.74
C SER A 122 6.49 14.84 -6.54
N GLY A 123 7.71 14.28 -6.46
CA GLY A 123 8.52 14.36 -5.26
C GLY A 123 7.81 13.77 -4.04
N GLY A 124 6.86 12.85 -4.25
CA GLY A 124 6.00 12.28 -3.21
C GLY A 124 4.80 13.15 -2.80
N SER A 125 4.62 14.35 -3.35
CA SER A 125 3.59 15.28 -2.87
C SER A 125 2.25 15.18 -3.59
N VAL A 126 1.15 15.19 -2.83
CA VAL A 126 -0.21 15.28 -3.37
C VAL A 126 -0.44 16.57 -4.19
N ALA A 127 0.30 17.65 -3.91
CA ALA A 127 0.23 18.90 -4.67
C ALA A 127 0.72 18.75 -6.12
N LEU A 128 1.59 17.77 -6.37
CA LEU A 128 2.20 17.51 -7.68
C LEU A 128 1.75 16.18 -8.30
N GLN A 129 0.68 15.56 -7.78
CA GLN A 129 0.19 14.25 -8.24
C GLN A 129 -0.17 14.22 -9.74
N SER A 130 -0.53 15.37 -10.31
CA SER A 130 -0.89 15.53 -11.73
C SER A 130 0.19 16.27 -12.54
N SER A 131 1.37 16.49 -11.97
CA SER A 131 2.48 17.17 -12.64
C SER A 131 3.21 16.21 -13.59
N VAL A 132 2.77 16.16 -14.85
CA VAL A 132 3.39 15.33 -15.89
C VAL A 132 4.36 16.18 -16.72
N PRO A 133 5.67 15.86 -16.74
CA PRO A 133 6.64 16.57 -17.55
C PRO A 133 6.47 16.25 -19.04
N ALA A 134 6.83 17.19 -19.90
CA ALA A 134 6.75 17.03 -21.36
C ALA A 134 7.88 16.16 -21.95
N ALA A 135 8.97 15.98 -21.21
CA ALA A 135 10.16 15.26 -21.66
C ALA A 135 10.76 14.44 -20.51
N ASP A 136 11.55 13.44 -20.87
CA ASP A 136 12.37 12.69 -19.92
C ASP A 136 13.48 13.58 -19.33
N SER A 137 13.87 13.29 -18.10
CA SER A 137 15.13 13.80 -17.54
C SER A 137 16.33 13.29 -18.35
N ALA A 138 17.46 13.97 -18.28
CA ALA A 138 18.68 13.54 -18.99
C ALA A 138 19.10 12.11 -18.62
N VAL A 139 18.92 11.74 -17.35
CA VAL A 139 19.18 10.39 -16.83
C VAL A 139 18.26 9.36 -17.47
N VAL A 140 16.95 9.62 -17.52
CA VAL A 140 15.97 8.70 -18.12
C VAL A 140 16.18 8.57 -19.63
N ALA A 141 16.47 9.67 -20.31
CA ALA A 141 16.78 9.67 -21.74
C ALA A 141 18.01 8.79 -22.05
N ARG A 142 19.07 8.89 -21.23
CA ARG A 142 20.27 8.04 -21.35
C ARG A 142 19.98 6.57 -21.07
N LEU A 143 19.16 6.26 -20.06
CA LEU A 143 18.74 4.88 -19.78
C LEU A 143 17.97 4.27 -20.95
N ARG A 144 17.00 5.00 -21.52
CA ARG A 144 16.28 4.55 -22.72
C ARG A 144 17.20 4.38 -23.93
N ALA A 145 18.17 5.27 -24.12
CA ALA A 145 19.18 5.16 -25.17
C ALA A 145 20.07 3.91 -25.00
N ALA A 146 20.37 3.51 -23.76
CA ALA A 146 21.04 2.25 -23.43
C ALA A 146 20.13 1.00 -23.56
N GLY A 147 18.86 1.19 -23.91
CA GLY A 147 17.87 0.13 -24.13
C GLY A 147 17.14 -0.33 -22.86
N ALA A 148 17.16 0.44 -21.77
CA ALA A 148 16.43 0.10 -20.55
C ALA A 148 14.90 0.23 -20.71
N VAL A 149 14.15 -0.62 -20.00
CA VAL A 149 12.69 -0.52 -19.85
C VAL A 149 12.37 0.23 -18.57
N ILE A 150 11.77 1.42 -18.66
CA ILE A 150 11.33 2.16 -17.48
C ILE A 150 10.02 1.55 -16.97
N VAL A 151 10.11 0.76 -15.89
CA VAL A 151 8.95 0.04 -15.33
C VAL A 151 8.08 0.93 -14.47
N GLY A 152 8.60 2.05 -13.95
CA GLY A 152 7.84 2.92 -13.07
C GLY A 152 8.71 3.85 -12.24
N LYS A 153 8.09 4.48 -11.24
CA LYS A 153 8.78 5.36 -10.28
C LYS A 153 8.70 4.84 -8.85
N THR A 154 9.78 5.01 -8.10
CA THR A 154 9.86 4.64 -6.69
C THR A 154 9.35 5.75 -5.77
N ASN A 155 8.80 5.36 -4.62
CA ASN A 155 8.39 6.29 -3.58
C ASN A 155 9.61 6.94 -2.91
N VAL A 156 9.41 8.10 -2.29
CA VAL A 156 10.48 8.95 -1.74
C VAL A 156 10.06 9.55 -0.40
N THR A 157 11.03 10.05 0.38
CA THR A 157 10.70 11.04 1.42
C THR A 157 10.25 12.33 0.73
N GLU A 158 9.08 12.85 1.10
CA GLU A 158 8.45 13.99 0.41
C GLU A 158 9.37 15.21 0.33
N PHE A 159 9.51 15.75 -0.89
CA PHE A 159 10.45 16.83 -1.24
C PHE A 159 11.85 16.62 -0.69
N ALA A 160 12.37 15.40 -0.79
CA ALA A 160 13.68 15.02 -0.29
C ALA A 160 13.89 15.26 1.23
N GLY A 161 12.81 15.31 2.03
CA GLY A 161 12.84 15.59 3.46
C GLY A 161 12.62 17.05 3.83
N LEU A 162 12.31 17.93 2.87
CA LEU A 162 12.17 19.38 3.07
C LEU A 162 10.74 19.83 3.44
N MET A 163 9.85 18.91 3.86
CA MET A 163 8.52 19.27 4.37
C MET A 163 8.56 19.80 5.81
N SER A 164 9.08 18.99 6.74
CA SER A 164 9.01 19.23 8.18
C SER A 164 10.09 18.44 8.92
N THR A 165 10.50 18.90 10.10
CA THR A 165 11.45 18.19 10.96
C THR A 165 10.86 16.94 11.62
N SER A 166 9.54 16.82 11.67
CA SER A 166 8.82 15.65 12.17
C SER A 166 8.45 14.64 11.08
N LEU A 167 8.81 14.91 9.82
CA LEU A 167 8.55 13.99 8.70
C LEU A 167 9.43 12.74 8.84
N PRO A 168 8.85 11.53 8.99
CA PRO A 168 9.64 10.30 9.01
C PRO A 168 10.25 10.00 7.63
N ASN A 169 11.45 9.43 7.66
CA ASN A 169 12.14 8.99 6.45
C ASN A 169 11.31 7.94 5.70
N GLY A 170 11.14 8.15 4.40
CA GLY A 170 10.39 7.29 3.50
C GLY A 170 8.89 7.55 3.45
N TYR A 171 8.37 8.52 4.21
CA TYR A 171 6.98 8.96 4.06
C TYR A 171 6.83 10.00 2.96
N SER A 172 5.74 9.86 2.19
CA SER A 172 5.18 10.95 1.42
C SER A 172 3.66 10.99 1.44
N SER A 173 3.07 12.17 1.33
CA SER A 173 1.60 12.35 1.33
C SER A 173 0.90 11.60 0.18
N LEU A 174 1.57 11.47 -0.98
CA LEU A 174 1.05 10.75 -2.14
C LEU A 174 1.37 9.26 -2.10
N GLY A 175 2.62 8.90 -1.78
CA GLY A 175 3.08 7.53 -1.82
C GLY A 175 2.78 6.73 -0.55
N GLY A 176 2.66 7.37 0.61
CA GLY A 176 2.62 6.71 1.92
C GLY A 176 4.02 6.40 2.47
N GLN A 177 4.10 5.61 3.54
CA GLN A 177 5.37 5.21 4.17
C GLN A 177 6.01 4.04 3.42
N VAL A 178 7.28 4.17 3.03
CA VAL A 178 8.12 3.03 2.61
C VAL A 178 8.55 2.24 3.84
N LEU A 179 8.46 0.92 3.82
CA LEU A 179 8.94 0.05 4.91
C LEU A 179 10.29 -0.57 4.55
N ASN A 180 11.16 -0.73 5.55
CA ASN A 180 12.43 -1.41 5.33
C ASN A 180 12.18 -2.92 5.13
N PRO A 181 12.63 -3.52 4.01
CA PRO A 181 12.27 -4.89 3.66
C PRO A 181 12.93 -5.96 4.54
N TYR A 182 13.99 -5.62 5.29
CA TYR A 182 14.62 -6.54 6.26
C TYR A 182 13.89 -6.54 7.60
N ASP A 183 13.35 -5.39 8.01
CA ASP A 183 12.52 -5.24 9.20
C ASP A 183 11.58 -4.04 9.01
N VAL A 184 10.28 -4.32 8.88
CA VAL A 184 9.26 -3.29 8.59
C VAL A 184 9.13 -2.24 9.69
N ASP A 185 9.62 -2.53 10.90
CA ASP A 185 9.62 -1.60 12.02
C ASP A 185 10.85 -0.65 12.00
N ALA A 186 11.84 -0.93 11.16
CA ALA A 186 13.05 -0.13 11.05
C ALA A 186 12.92 1.00 10.03
N THR A 187 13.64 2.10 10.28
CA THR A 187 13.72 3.21 9.33
C THR A 187 14.25 2.71 7.97
N PRO A 188 13.61 3.07 6.85
CA PRO A 188 14.16 2.84 5.51
C PRO A 188 15.26 3.85 5.15
N ASN A 189 15.49 4.87 6.00
CA ASN A 189 16.22 6.10 5.69
C ASN A 189 15.59 6.83 4.48
N GLY A 190 16.14 7.98 4.07
CA GLY A 190 15.58 8.79 2.98
C GLY A 190 16.60 9.74 2.36
N PRO A 191 16.31 10.35 1.20
CA PRO A 191 14.99 10.38 0.58
C PRO A 191 14.73 9.31 -0.49
N SER A 192 15.75 8.62 -0.97
CA SER A 192 15.63 7.50 -1.94
C SER A 192 15.22 6.17 -1.29
N SER A 193 14.35 6.23 -0.29
CA SER A 193 13.86 5.08 0.47
C SER A 193 13.28 3.98 -0.42
N GLY A 194 12.42 4.36 -1.37
CA GLY A 194 11.76 3.42 -2.29
C GLY A 194 12.72 2.79 -3.29
N SER A 195 13.73 3.52 -3.79
CA SER A 195 14.75 2.94 -4.68
C SER A 195 15.56 1.85 -3.98
N ALA A 196 15.99 2.10 -2.74
CA ALA A 196 16.70 1.10 -1.95
C ALA A 196 15.81 -0.11 -1.58
N ALA A 197 14.57 0.13 -1.16
CA ALA A 197 13.61 -0.93 -0.83
C ALA A 197 13.30 -1.80 -2.06
N ALA A 198 13.08 -1.17 -3.21
CA ALA A 198 12.84 -1.85 -4.48
C ALA A 198 14.04 -2.68 -4.93
N ALA A 199 15.28 -2.19 -4.79
CA ALA A 199 16.47 -2.95 -5.11
C ALA A 199 16.63 -4.16 -4.16
N ALA A 200 16.48 -3.94 -2.86
CA ALA A 200 16.63 -4.97 -1.84
C ALA A 200 15.61 -6.12 -2.01
N ALA A 201 14.35 -5.77 -2.28
CA ALA A 201 13.24 -6.69 -2.50
C ALA A 201 13.14 -7.23 -3.94
N GLY A 202 14.07 -6.89 -4.84
CA GLY A 202 14.06 -7.37 -6.22
C GLY A 202 12.83 -6.94 -7.03
N LEU A 203 12.40 -5.69 -6.89
CA LEU A 203 11.26 -5.11 -7.62
C LEU A 203 11.64 -4.54 -8.99
N ALA A 204 12.93 -4.40 -9.26
CA ALA A 204 13.51 -4.17 -10.58
C ALA A 204 14.91 -4.80 -10.64
N ALA A 205 15.48 -4.87 -11.84
CA ALA A 205 16.87 -5.29 -11.99
C ALA A 205 17.83 -4.19 -11.49
N ILE A 206 17.47 -2.93 -11.74
CA ILE A 206 18.24 -1.74 -11.38
C ILE A 206 17.27 -0.68 -10.82
N THR A 207 17.72 0.08 -9.82
CA THR A 207 16.98 1.26 -9.35
C THR A 207 17.87 2.50 -9.31
N VAL A 208 17.30 3.62 -9.74
CA VAL A 208 17.99 4.91 -9.75
C VAL A 208 17.57 5.69 -8.50
N GLY A 209 18.53 6.23 -7.77
CA GLY A 209 18.28 7.13 -6.64
C GLY A 209 18.57 8.59 -6.97
N ALA A 210 17.97 9.49 -6.19
CA ALA A 210 18.29 10.92 -6.15
C ALA A 210 18.42 11.41 -4.69
N GLU A 211 19.14 12.49 -4.48
CA GLU A 211 19.38 13.06 -3.15
C GLU A 211 19.71 14.55 -3.19
N ALA A 212 19.65 15.20 -2.02
CA ALA A 212 20.14 16.56 -1.78
C ALA A 212 21.33 16.65 -0.79
N SER A 213 21.62 15.60 0.01
CA SER A 213 22.58 15.70 1.13
C SER A 213 23.28 14.39 1.54
N GLY A 214 23.53 13.47 0.60
CA GLY A 214 24.38 12.29 0.79
C GLY A 214 23.65 11.02 1.26
N ALA A 215 22.33 11.06 1.16
CA ALA A 215 21.42 9.98 1.42
C ALA A 215 21.51 8.71 0.53
N LEU A 216 22.00 8.76 -0.72
CA LEU A 216 22.11 7.60 -1.63
C LEU A 216 22.83 6.43 -0.95
N VAL A 217 23.90 6.75 -0.21
CA VAL A 217 24.69 5.75 0.52
C VAL A 217 24.04 5.35 1.86
N THR A 218 23.31 6.24 2.55
CA THR A 218 22.66 5.91 3.82
C THR A 218 21.44 5.00 3.62
N VAL A 219 20.68 5.22 2.55
CA VAL A 219 19.52 4.38 2.21
C VAL A 219 19.95 2.99 1.72
N ALA A 220 20.99 2.92 0.89
CA ALA A 220 21.48 1.65 0.36
C ALA A 220 21.98 0.74 1.48
N VAL A 221 22.77 1.26 2.43
CA VAL A 221 23.25 0.46 3.57
C VAL A 221 22.14 -0.02 4.47
N ALA A 222 21.21 0.87 4.86
CA ALA A 222 20.13 0.50 5.77
C ALA A 222 19.23 -0.61 5.22
N GLN A 223 19.27 -0.81 3.90
CA GLN A 223 18.48 -1.79 3.18
C GLN A 223 19.35 -2.80 2.41
N GLY A 224 20.61 -3.00 2.84
CA GLY A 224 21.44 -4.13 2.40
C GLY A 224 21.82 -4.13 0.91
N GLY A 225 21.85 -2.97 0.28
CA GLY A 225 22.23 -2.77 -1.12
C GLY A 225 23.58 -2.07 -1.31
N VAL A 226 23.93 -1.88 -2.57
CA VAL A 226 25.06 -1.05 -3.02
C VAL A 226 24.53 0.33 -3.41
N GLY A 227 25.19 1.38 -2.96
CA GLY A 227 24.83 2.77 -3.29
C GLY A 227 26.03 3.54 -3.79
N VAL A 228 25.85 4.31 -4.85
CA VAL A 228 26.90 5.16 -5.41
C VAL A 228 26.42 6.59 -5.43
N ARG A 229 27.05 7.44 -4.62
CA ARG A 229 26.99 8.89 -4.79
C ARG A 229 28.14 9.29 -5.73
N PRO A 230 27.87 9.72 -6.97
CA PRO A 230 28.93 10.17 -7.86
C PRO A 230 29.44 11.57 -7.47
N THR A 231 30.58 11.96 -8.05
CA THR A 231 31.08 13.33 -8.01
C THR A 231 30.01 14.27 -8.54
N LEU A 232 29.81 15.40 -7.85
CA LEU A 232 28.87 16.42 -8.30
C LEU A 232 29.28 16.94 -9.69
N GLY A 233 28.40 16.75 -10.67
CA GLY A 233 28.66 17.07 -12.08
C GLY A 233 28.97 15.87 -12.97
N LEU A 234 29.23 14.68 -12.45
CA LEU A 234 29.43 13.50 -13.29
C LEU A 234 28.13 13.05 -13.98
N VAL A 235 27.00 13.16 -13.28
CA VAL A 235 25.65 12.82 -13.77
C VAL A 235 24.81 14.10 -13.82
N SER A 236 24.11 14.31 -14.93
CA SER A 236 23.26 15.49 -15.13
C SER A 236 22.04 15.49 -14.21
N ARG A 237 21.66 16.68 -13.75
CA ARG A 237 20.46 16.94 -12.93
C ARG A 237 19.34 17.60 -13.76
N ALA A 238 19.52 17.76 -15.07
CA ALA A 238 18.50 18.28 -15.95
C ALA A 238 17.25 17.38 -15.93
N GLY A 239 16.10 17.97 -15.61
CA GLY A 239 14.83 17.24 -15.44
C GLY A 239 14.66 16.57 -14.07
N MET A 240 15.51 16.87 -13.08
CA MET A 240 15.33 16.43 -11.68
C MET A 240 14.58 17.50 -10.87
N LEU A 241 13.59 17.09 -10.07
CA LEU A 241 12.95 17.90 -9.04
C LEU A 241 13.97 18.16 -7.92
N PRO A 242 14.45 19.40 -7.76
CA PRO A 242 15.63 19.69 -6.95
C PRO A 242 15.33 19.73 -5.45
N GLY A 243 16.34 19.40 -4.65
CA GLY A 243 16.36 19.72 -3.21
C GLY A 243 17.24 20.93 -2.93
N GLY A 244 18.44 20.96 -3.54
CA GLY A 244 19.36 22.09 -3.54
C GLY A 244 20.52 21.83 -4.50
N THR A 245 20.59 22.61 -5.58
CA THR A 245 21.51 22.36 -6.70
C THR A 245 22.99 22.42 -6.34
N SER A 246 23.39 22.89 -5.15
CA SER A 246 24.79 22.83 -4.71
C SER A 246 25.26 21.43 -4.28
N GLN A 247 24.33 20.53 -3.97
CA GLN A 247 24.60 19.20 -3.40
C GLN A 247 23.78 18.07 -4.03
N ASP A 248 22.76 18.41 -4.82
CA ASP A 248 21.92 17.47 -5.56
C ASP A 248 22.73 16.48 -6.41
N ALA A 249 22.42 15.19 -6.28
CA ALA A 249 23.07 14.12 -7.03
C ALA A 249 22.07 13.01 -7.41
N VAL A 250 22.35 12.36 -8.54
CA VAL A 250 21.63 11.18 -9.02
C VAL A 250 22.62 10.05 -9.16
N GLY A 251 22.28 8.85 -8.67
CA GLY A 251 23.21 7.73 -8.71
C GLY A 251 22.57 6.36 -8.49
N PRO A 252 23.33 5.29 -8.81
CA PRO A 252 22.88 3.92 -8.65
C PRO A 252 22.54 3.51 -7.22
N ILE A 253 21.43 2.78 -7.08
CA ILE A 253 21.13 1.95 -5.90
C ILE A 253 20.79 0.55 -6.38
N THR A 254 21.67 -0.42 -6.13
CA THR A 254 21.56 -1.74 -6.75
C THR A 254 21.88 -2.86 -5.78
N LYS A 255 21.81 -4.10 -6.26
CA LYS A 255 22.09 -5.31 -5.47
C LYS A 255 23.57 -5.65 -5.45
N SER A 256 24.34 -5.21 -6.44
CA SER A 256 25.75 -5.54 -6.60
C SER A 256 26.57 -4.37 -7.15
N VAL A 257 27.88 -4.37 -6.90
CA VAL A 257 28.78 -3.35 -7.43
C VAL A 257 28.83 -3.38 -8.96
N ALA A 258 28.72 -4.56 -9.56
CA ALA A 258 28.68 -4.72 -11.01
C ALA A 258 27.44 -4.09 -11.65
N ASP A 259 26.27 -4.25 -11.03
CA ASP A 259 25.03 -3.62 -11.49
C ASP A 259 25.12 -2.08 -11.33
N ALA A 260 25.68 -1.61 -10.20
CA ALA A 260 25.91 -0.17 -9.98
C ALA A 260 26.84 0.44 -11.04
N ALA A 261 27.93 -0.24 -11.39
CA ALA A 261 28.85 0.20 -12.44
C ALA A 261 28.17 0.21 -13.82
N THR A 262 27.33 -0.79 -14.12
CA THR A 262 26.56 -0.86 -15.37
C THR A 262 25.60 0.32 -15.50
N GLU A 263 24.89 0.67 -14.43
CA GLU A 263 23.99 1.82 -14.40
C GLU A 263 24.76 3.14 -14.53
N LEU A 264 25.83 3.33 -13.73
CA LEU A 264 26.64 4.55 -13.76
C LEU A 264 27.22 4.79 -15.16
N GLN A 265 27.67 3.73 -15.83
CA GLN A 265 28.17 3.79 -17.20
C GLN A 265 27.14 4.37 -18.19
N ALA A 266 25.85 4.07 -17.99
CA ALA A 266 24.78 4.54 -18.85
C ALA A 266 24.42 6.01 -18.58
N ILE A 267 24.42 6.43 -17.32
CA ILE A 267 23.88 7.75 -16.91
C ILE A 267 24.93 8.86 -16.82
N ALA A 268 26.21 8.53 -16.68
CA ALA A 268 27.30 9.51 -16.58
C ALA A 268 27.58 10.23 -17.91
N GLY A 269 28.04 11.48 -17.82
CA GLY A 269 28.53 12.26 -18.95
C GLY A 269 28.02 13.71 -18.99
N LYS A 270 28.71 14.53 -19.79
CA LYS A 270 28.41 15.96 -19.98
C LYS A 270 27.01 16.20 -20.54
N ASP A 271 26.35 17.23 -20.04
CA ASP A 271 25.05 17.68 -20.49
C ASP A 271 25.01 19.21 -20.54
N PRO A 272 24.84 19.82 -21.74
CA PRO A 272 24.74 21.26 -21.88
C PRO A 272 23.59 21.92 -21.09
N GLN A 273 22.59 21.14 -20.69
CA GLN A 273 21.47 21.63 -19.88
C GLN A 273 21.80 21.72 -18.38
N ASP A 274 22.91 21.13 -17.95
CA ASP A 274 23.39 21.19 -16.56
C ASP A 274 24.87 21.64 -16.52
N PRO A 275 25.12 22.94 -16.26
CA PRO A 275 26.48 23.49 -16.20
C PRO A 275 27.40 22.85 -15.15
N ALA A 276 26.88 22.15 -14.14
CA ALA A 276 27.76 21.43 -13.22
C ALA A 276 28.52 20.29 -13.91
N THR A 277 28.03 19.82 -15.06
CA THR A 277 28.69 18.75 -15.82
C THR A 277 29.84 19.23 -16.70
N ASP A 278 30.09 20.53 -16.79
CA ASP A 278 31.19 21.09 -17.59
C ASP A 278 32.56 20.56 -17.14
N GLY A 279 32.69 20.32 -15.83
CA GLY A 279 33.89 19.76 -15.20
C GLY A 279 34.05 18.25 -15.31
N ALA A 280 33.06 17.52 -15.84
CA ALA A 280 33.14 16.07 -15.97
C ALA A 280 34.24 15.66 -16.99
N PRO A 281 34.80 14.44 -16.86
CA PRO A 281 35.75 13.91 -17.86
C PRO A 281 35.18 13.99 -19.27
N ALA A 282 36.03 14.32 -20.26
CA ALA A 282 35.63 14.40 -21.67
C ALA A 282 35.13 13.05 -22.20
N THR A 283 35.69 11.95 -21.70
CA THR A 283 35.25 10.58 -21.94
C THR A 283 35.01 9.92 -20.60
N VAL A 284 33.82 9.36 -20.39
CA VAL A 284 33.49 8.60 -19.19
C VAL A 284 34.34 7.32 -19.16
N PRO A 285 35.06 7.02 -18.05
CA PRO A 285 35.82 5.78 -17.93
C PRO A 285 34.95 4.55 -18.11
N ASN A 286 35.54 3.44 -18.57
CA ASN A 286 34.81 2.17 -18.64
C ASN A 286 34.76 1.54 -17.24
N TYR A 287 33.72 1.85 -16.48
CA TYR A 287 33.57 1.38 -15.10
C TYR A 287 33.53 -0.14 -14.99
N LEU A 288 33.00 -0.83 -16.01
CA LEU A 288 32.94 -2.30 -16.02
C LEU A 288 34.31 -2.94 -16.24
N ALA A 289 35.18 -2.32 -17.03
CA ALA A 289 36.54 -2.82 -17.26
C ALA A 289 37.43 -2.73 -16.00
N ALA A 290 37.11 -1.83 -15.07
CA ALA A 290 37.85 -1.67 -13.83
C ALA A 290 37.52 -2.72 -12.75
N LEU A 291 36.43 -3.48 -12.92
CA LEU A 291 35.95 -4.45 -11.92
C LEU A 291 36.83 -5.71 -11.93
N THR A 292 37.84 -5.72 -11.05
CA THR A 292 38.76 -6.86 -10.89
C THR A 292 38.87 -7.27 -9.43
N THR A 293 39.04 -8.57 -9.17
CA THR A 293 39.19 -9.10 -7.81
C THR A 293 40.54 -8.74 -7.17
N THR A 294 41.48 -8.21 -7.95
CA THR A 294 42.83 -7.81 -7.51
C THR A 294 42.98 -6.30 -7.34
N ALA A 295 41.92 -5.51 -7.51
CA ALA A 295 41.99 -4.04 -7.51
C ALA A 295 42.58 -3.43 -6.23
N LEU A 296 42.42 -4.10 -5.09
CA LEU A 296 42.94 -3.68 -3.78
C LEU A 296 44.43 -4.03 -3.55
N ASN A 297 45.03 -4.84 -4.42
CA ASN A 297 46.42 -5.26 -4.26
C ASN A 297 47.39 -4.07 -4.36
N GLY A 298 48.22 -3.89 -3.34
CA GLY A 298 49.19 -2.79 -3.25
C GLY A 298 48.57 -1.42 -3.01
N LYS A 299 47.26 -1.33 -2.71
CA LYS A 299 46.57 -0.07 -2.41
C LYS A 299 46.70 0.31 -0.95
N ARG A 300 46.69 1.60 -0.66
CA ARG A 300 46.76 2.17 0.68
C ARG A 300 45.40 2.72 1.08
N ILE A 301 44.74 2.09 2.04
CA ILE A 301 43.37 2.44 2.44
C ILE A 301 43.38 3.05 3.84
N GLY A 302 42.91 4.29 3.98
CA GLY A 302 42.72 4.91 5.29
C GLY A 302 41.52 4.28 5.99
N VAL A 303 41.69 3.87 7.24
CA VAL A 303 40.62 3.28 8.06
C VAL A 303 40.48 4.09 9.36
N ILE A 304 39.26 4.37 9.78
CA ILE A 304 39.01 5.10 11.03
C ILE A 304 38.89 4.15 12.23
N ASN A 305 39.15 4.66 13.43
CA ASN A 305 38.96 3.89 14.67
C ASN A 305 37.46 3.63 14.93
N ASN A 306 37.06 2.36 15.03
CA ASN A 306 35.67 1.96 15.31
C ASN A 306 35.61 0.52 15.83
N THR A 307 34.81 0.23 16.85
CA THR A 307 34.74 -1.11 17.48
C THR A 307 33.72 -2.06 16.83
N ASN A 308 33.01 -1.65 15.77
CA ASN A 308 32.03 -2.47 15.07
C ASN A 308 32.69 -3.72 14.47
N ALA A 309 32.19 -4.90 14.85
CA ALA A 309 32.78 -6.18 14.47
C ALA A 309 32.77 -6.43 12.96
N GLN A 310 31.70 -6.04 12.26
CA GLN A 310 31.57 -6.19 10.80
C GLN A 310 32.58 -5.28 10.07
N TYR A 311 32.77 -4.05 10.53
CA TYR A 311 33.77 -3.14 9.99
C TYR A 311 35.20 -3.64 10.23
N GLN A 312 35.50 -4.17 11.42
CA GLN A 312 36.80 -4.79 11.71
C GLN A 312 37.06 -6.02 10.83
N ALA A 313 36.05 -6.86 10.61
CA ALA A 313 36.14 -7.97 9.65
C ALA A 313 36.38 -7.48 8.22
N ALA A 314 35.79 -6.36 7.83
CA ALA A 314 36.02 -5.76 6.52
C ALA A 314 37.45 -5.24 6.34
N ILE A 315 38.05 -4.64 7.37
CA ILE A 315 39.47 -4.25 7.39
C ILE A 315 40.36 -5.47 7.12
N LEU A 316 40.12 -6.58 7.83
CA LEU A 316 40.87 -7.82 7.63
C LEU A 316 40.67 -8.39 6.21
N ALA A 317 39.46 -8.29 5.66
CA ALA A 317 39.16 -8.76 4.31
C ALA A 317 39.93 -7.99 3.22
N ILE A 318 40.02 -6.66 3.32
CA ILE A 318 40.78 -5.86 2.35
C ILE A 318 42.30 -6.03 2.51
N GLN A 319 42.78 -6.26 3.74
CA GLN A 319 44.18 -6.62 3.98
C GLN A 319 44.54 -7.96 3.31
N ALA A 320 43.65 -8.95 3.41
CA ALA A 320 43.82 -10.24 2.74
C ALA A 320 43.81 -10.15 1.20
N LEU A 321 43.25 -9.07 0.64
CA LEU A 321 43.30 -8.75 -0.80
C LEU A 321 44.57 -7.96 -1.21
N GLY A 322 45.49 -7.72 -0.27
CA GLY A 322 46.76 -7.05 -0.52
C GLY A 322 46.75 -5.53 -0.27
N ALA A 323 45.69 -4.98 0.34
CA ALA A 323 45.67 -3.57 0.73
C ALA A 323 46.46 -3.33 2.02
N THR A 324 47.24 -2.26 2.06
CA THR A 324 47.82 -1.73 3.30
C THR A 324 46.83 -0.78 3.96
N THR A 325 46.37 -1.09 5.16
CA THR A 325 45.43 -0.21 5.89
C THR A 325 46.18 0.73 6.83
N VAL A 326 45.84 2.02 6.80
CA VAL A 326 46.45 3.05 7.65
C VAL A 326 45.38 3.62 8.58
N GLN A 327 45.59 3.54 9.89
CA GLN A 327 44.67 4.15 10.85
C GLN A 327 44.75 5.68 10.76
N ILE A 328 43.61 6.33 10.55
CA ILE A 328 43.49 7.79 10.46
C ILE A 328 42.34 8.30 11.35
N PRO A 329 42.39 9.56 11.81
CA PRO A 329 41.22 10.22 12.37
C PRO A 329 40.10 10.34 11.33
N THR A 330 38.84 10.41 11.78
CA THR A 330 37.70 10.68 10.88
C THR A 330 37.87 12.04 10.20
N PRO A 331 37.91 12.11 8.86
CA PRO A 331 38.01 13.38 8.14
C PRO A 331 36.87 14.33 8.51
N THR A 332 37.20 15.38 9.25
CA THR A 332 36.24 16.36 9.78
C THR A 332 36.67 17.76 9.36
N PRO A 333 35.76 18.58 8.79
CA PRO A 333 36.06 19.98 8.48
C PRO A 333 36.55 20.75 9.71
N ALA A 334 37.60 21.55 9.55
CA ALA A 334 38.14 22.38 10.64
C ALA A 334 37.18 23.53 11.04
N GLN A 335 36.33 23.96 10.11
CA GLN A 335 35.28 24.96 10.32
C GLN A 335 33.93 24.39 9.90
N ASN A 336 32.92 24.58 10.74
CA ASN A 336 31.55 24.18 10.46
C ASN A 336 30.78 25.35 9.83
N PHE A 337 30.10 25.07 8.72
CA PHE A 337 29.21 26.00 8.04
C PHE A 337 27.77 25.50 8.09
N PRO A 338 26.76 26.39 8.22
CA PRO A 338 25.35 26.02 8.06
C PRO A 338 25.09 25.32 6.72
N ASP A 339 24.12 24.40 6.69
CA ASP A 339 23.66 23.84 5.43
C ASP A 339 22.92 24.89 4.59
N VAL A 340 23.02 24.76 3.27
CA VAL A 340 22.45 25.73 2.32
C VAL A 340 21.27 25.18 1.53
N VAL A 341 20.98 23.88 1.61
CA VAL A 341 19.90 23.23 0.84
C VAL A 341 18.56 23.94 1.03
N ALA A 342 18.18 24.27 2.27
CA ALA A 342 16.92 24.97 2.56
C ALA A 342 16.88 26.39 1.96
N SER A 343 18.03 27.07 1.85
CA SER A 343 18.14 28.39 1.20
C SER A 343 17.99 28.31 -0.32
N GLU A 344 18.43 27.20 -0.92
CA GLU A 344 18.36 26.98 -2.36
C GLU A 344 16.99 26.47 -2.82
N PHE A 345 16.29 25.73 -1.96
CA PHE A 345 15.11 24.97 -2.33
C PHE A 345 14.01 25.82 -3.02
N LYS A 346 13.60 26.96 -2.44
CA LYS A 346 12.63 27.88 -3.08
C LYS A 346 13.07 28.31 -4.48
N ARG A 347 14.33 28.75 -4.63
CA ARG A 347 14.87 29.24 -5.92
C ARG A 347 14.84 28.13 -6.96
N ASP A 348 15.36 26.96 -6.59
CA ASP A 348 15.57 25.84 -7.50
C ASP A 348 14.24 25.16 -7.85
N LEU A 349 13.35 24.96 -6.88
CA LEU A 349 12.01 24.41 -7.10
C LEU A 349 11.16 25.33 -7.98
N ASN A 350 11.18 26.65 -7.75
CA ASN A 350 10.43 27.59 -8.59
C ASN A 350 10.94 27.58 -10.04
N ALA A 351 12.27 27.51 -10.23
CA ALA A 351 12.84 27.38 -11.57
C ALA A 351 12.41 26.07 -12.26
N TYR A 352 12.40 24.96 -11.52
CA TYR A 352 11.90 23.67 -12.01
C TYR A 352 10.40 23.70 -12.35
N LEU A 353 9.56 24.27 -11.50
CA LEU A 353 8.10 24.31 -11.73
C LEU A 353 7.74 25.26 -12.88
N GLY A 354 8.51 26.34 -13.04
CA GLY A 354 8.34 27.30 -14.12
C GLY A 354 8.52 26.71 -15.53
N ARG A 355 9.35 25.66 -15.69
CA ARG A 355 9.52 24.97 -16.99
C ARG A 355 8.45 23.94 -17.31
N LEU A 356 7.61 23.54 -16.34
CA LEU A 356 6.57 22.55 -16.60
C LEU A 356 5.48 23.13 -17.53
N PRO A 357 4.75 22.27 -18.28
CA PRO A 357 3.68 22.72 -19.17
C PRO A 357 2.66 23.62 -18.47
N ALA A 358 1.98 24.50 -19.20
CA ALA A 358 0.97 25.41 -18.62
C ALA A 358 -0.16 24.68 -17.86
N THR A 359 -0.41 23.41 -18.19
CA THR A 359 -1.37 22.53 -17.52
C THR A 359 -0.91 22.00 -16.17
N ALA A 360 0.37 22.16 -15.80
CA ALA A 360 0.87 21.71 -14.51
C ALA A 360 0.25 22.56 -13.38
N PRO A 361 -0.27 21.94 -12.31
CA PRO A 361 -1.13 22.60 -11.34
C PRO A 361 -0.41 23.59 -10.42
N MET A 362 0.90 23.41 -10.23
CA MET A 362 1.73 24.25 -9.35
C MET A 362 2.86 24.89 -10.16
N LYS A 363 3.13 26.18 -9.90
CA LYS A 363 4.18 26.96 -10.57
C LYS A 363 5.21 27.52 -9.59
N SER A 364 4.95 27.43 -8.30
CA SER A 364 5.85 27.90 -7.26
C SER A 364 5.71 27.11 -5.94
N LEU A 365 6.69 27.26 -5.06
CA LEU A 365 6.62 26.80 -3.66
C LEU A 365 5.42 27.42 -2.91
N ALA A 366 5.06 28.67 -3.23
CA ALA A 366 3.91 29.34 -2.63
C ALA A 366 2.58 28.66 -3.01
N ASP A 367 2.44 28.20 -4.25
CA ASP A 367 1.26 27.46 -4.70
C ASP A 367 1.12 26.14 -3.93
N ILE A 368 2.25 25.44 -3.72
CA ILE A 368 2.28 24.19 -2.95
C ILE A 368 1.88 24.43 -1.49
N ILE A 369 2.44 25.45 -0.83
CA ILE A 369 2.09 25.79 0.56
C ILE A 369 0.59 26.09 0.68
N THR A 370 0.06 26.90 -0.24
CA THR A 370 -1.37 27.27 -0.28
C THR A 370 -2.25 26.05 -0.52
N TYR A 371 -1.85 25.17 -1.44
CA TYR A 371 -2.56 23.91 -1.68
C TYR A 371 -2.57 23.04 -0.43
N ASN A 372 -1.43 22.89 0.24
CA ASN A 372 -1.31 22.06 1.42
C ASN A 372 -2.16 22.57 2.58
N ASP A 373 -2.21 23.89 2.79
CA ASP A 373 -3.08 24.51 3.80
C ASP A 373 -4.57 24.24 3.51
N ALA A 374 -4.97 24.28 2.23
CA ALA A 374 -6.32 23.96 1.79
C ALA A 374 -6.68 22.46 1.85
N HIS A 375 -5.67 21.58 1.94
CA HIS A 375 -5.82 20.11 1.98
C HIS A 375 -5.04 19.52 3.17
N ALA A 376 -5.14 20.17 4.34
CA ALA A 376 -4.34 19.83 5.52
C ALA A 376 -4.58 18.38 6.01
N ASP A 377 -5.76 17.84 5.76
CA ASP A 377 -6.15 16.46 6.05
C ASP A 377 -5.35 15.41 5.25
N GLU A 378 -4.90 15.78 4.04
CA GLU A 378 -4.11 14.94 3.14
C GLU A 378 -2.61 15.28 3.15
N ALA A 379 -2.26 16.56 3.11
CA ALA A 379 -0.88 17.03 2.86
C ALA A 379 -0.07 17.28 4.15
N LEU A 380 -0.73 17.56 5.28
CA LEU A 380 -0.08 18.12 6.47
C LEU A 380 -0.05 17.18 7.67
N LYS A 381 -0.02 15.85 7.46
CA LYS A 381 0.12 14.86 8.55
C LYS A 381 1.26 15.20 9.52
N PHE A 382 2.41 15.66 8.99
CA PHE A 382 3.58 16.05 9.78
C PHE A 382 3.88 17.57 9.70
N GLY A 383 2.95 18.37 9.16
CA GLY A 383 3.14 19.79 8.90
C GLY A 383 4.06 20.11 7.72
N GLN A 384 4.31 21.40 7.50
CA GLN A 384 5.11 21.94 6.38
C GLN A 384 6.10 23.05 6.79
N GLY A 385 6.60 23.01 8.04
CA GLY A 385 7.41 24.09 8.59
C GLY A 385 8.69 24.41 7.80
N GLN A 386 9.31 23.40 7.16
CA GLN A 386 10.51 23.60 6.34
C GLN A 386 10.18 24.28 5.00
N LEU A 387 9.02 23.99 4.40
CA LEU A 387 8.54 24.70 3.21
C LEU A 387 8.34 26.19 3.51
N THR A 388 7.64 26.51 4.60
CA THR A 388 7.39 27.89 5.03
C THR A 388 8.70 28.62 5.34
N ALA A 389 9.65 27.95 6.00
CA ALA A 389 10.96 28.52 6.29
C ALA A 389 11.75 28.81 5.00
N SER A 390 11.76 27.88 4.03
CA SER A 390 12.41 28.11 2.73
C SER A 390 11.74 29.22 1.93
N GLN A 391 10.40 29.29 1.96
CA GLN A 391 9.63 30.33 1.29
C GLN A 391 9.96 31.75 1.79
N ALA A 392 10.30 31.89 3.08
CA ALA A 392 10.66 33.15 3.71
C ALA A 392 12.08 33.64 3.34
N ILE A 393 12.94 32.79 2.76
CA ILE A 393 14.29 33.17 2.36
C ILE A 393 14.21 33.96 1.04
N ASP A 394 14.85 35.13 1.03
CA ASP A 394 14.97 35.99 -0.15
C ASP A 394 16.44 36.10 -0.58
N LEU A 395 16.83 35.29 -1.58
CA LEU A 395 18.18 35.37 -2.17
C LEU A 395 18.37 36.54 -3.14
N SER A 396 17.33 37.36 -3.38
CA SER A 396 17.50 38.63 -4.10
C SER A 396 18.05 39.74 -3.20
N ASP A 397 17.89 39.61 -1.88
CA ASP A 397 18.54 40.48 -0.90
C ASP A 397 20.07 40.25 -0.90
N PRO A 398 20.89 41.30 -1.15
CA PRO A 398 22.33 41.13 -1.25
C PRO A 398 23.01 40.58 0.01
N ALA A 399 22.51 40.91 1.22
CA ALA A 399 23.11 40.45 2.46
C ALA A 399 22.84 38.96 2.70
N THR A 400 21.58 38.54 2.52
CA THR A 400 21.16 37.14 2.60
C THR A 400 21.89 36.29 1.57
N ASN A 401 22.00 36.76 0.32
CA ASN A 401 22.74 36.08 -0.73
C ASN A 401 24.24 35.97 -0.40
N ALA A 402 24.85 37.03 0.14
CA ALA A 402 26.26 36.98 0.55
C ALA A 402 26.51 35.94 1.65
N THR A 403 25.62 35.84 2.65
CA THR A 403 25.68 34.78 3.68
C THR A 403 25.51 33.38 3.08
N TYR A 404 24.54 33.20 2.19
CA TYR A 404 24.35 31.93 1.47
C TYR A 404 25.61 31.52 0.69
N VAL A 405 26.17 32.42 -0.12
CA VAL A 405 27.38 32.17 -0.92
C VAL A 405 28.56 31.82 -0.03
N ALA A 406 28.79 32.58 1.06
CA ALA A 406 29.86 32.30 2.00
C ALA A 406 29.72 30.91 2.67
N ASN A 407 28.50 30.53 3.08
CA ASN A 407 28.25 29.23 3.68
C ASN A 407 28.43 28.08 2.67
N ARG A 408 27.93 28.24 1.44
CA ARG A 408 28.08 27.26 0.36
C ARG A 408 29.54 27.03 0.02
N ASP A 409 30.27 28.10 -0.27
CA ASP A 409 31.65 28.02 -0.77
C ASP A 409 32.61 27.63 0.36
N GLY A 410 32.43 28.18 1.56
CA GLY A 410 33.18 27.82 2.75
C GLY A 410 32.96 26.37 3.18
N GLY A 411 31.69 25.92 3.23
CA GLY A 411 31.34 24.54 3.58
C GLY A 411 31.92 23.52 2.60
N ARG A 412 31.85 23.82 1.29
CA ARG A 412 32.46 22.99 0.23
C ARG A 412 33.98 22.95 0.37
N ALA A 413 34.63 24.11 0.50
CA ALA A 413 36.09 24.19 0.63
C ALA A 413 36.58 23.44 1.88
N ALA A 414 35.96 23.67 3.04
CA ALA A 414 36.34 23.00 4.29
C ALA A 414 36.16 21.47 4.22
N SER A 415 35.11 21.00 3.55
CA SER A 415 34.86 19.56 3.37
C SER A 415 35.86 18.91 2.41
N ARG A 416 36.21 19.57 1.30
CA ARG A 416 37.26 19.11 0.39
C ARG A 416 38.60 19.03 1.10
N THR A 417 38.99 20.09 1.80
CA THR A 417 40.24 20.13 2.57
C THR A 417 40.32 18.98 3.57
N ALA A 418 39.24 18.65 4.29
CA ALA A 418 39.22 17.54 5.23
C ALA A 418 39.52 16.19 4.56
N ILE A 419 38.85 15.87 3.45
CA ILE A 419 39.03 14.60 2.72
C ILE A 419 40.40 14.56 2.03
N ASP A 420 40.76 15.62 1.30
CA ASP A 420 42.00 15.68 0.52
C ASP A 420 43.24 15.67 1.42
N THR A 421 43.19 16.34 2.58
CA THR A 421 44.28 16.29 3.57
C THR A 421 44.46 14.87 4.11
N ALA A 422 43.37 14.16 4.43
CA ALA A 422 43.46 12.79 4.91
C ALA A 422 44.08 11.85 3.87
N LEU A 423 43.66 11.99 2.60
CA LEU A 423 44.20 11.22 1.47
C LEU A 423 45.69 11.52 1.22
N THR A 424 46.07 12.79 1.15
CA THR A 424 47.44 13.21 0.80
C THR A 424 48.45 12.99 1.93
N THR A 425 48.11 13.33 3.18
CA THR A 425 49.02 13.22 4.34
C THR A 425 49.51 11.78 4.56
N ASN A 426 48.68 10.79 4.25
CA ASN A 426 48.98 9.38 4.48
C ASN A 426 49.26 8.59 3.19
N ASN A 427 49.30 9.27 2.04
CA ASN A 427 49.42 8.70 0.70
C ASN A 427 48.42 7.56 0.48
N LEU A 428 47.13 7.87 0.56
CA LEU A 428 46.03 6.92 0.47
C LEU A 428 45.37 6.94 -0.91
N ASP A 429 44.95 5.76 -1.37
CA ASP A 429 44.14 5.59 -2.57
C ASP A 429 42.64 5.85 -2.31
N ALA A 430 42.17 5.57 -1.10
CA ALA A 430 40.80 5.81 -0.64
C ALA A 430 40.70 5.80 0.90
N ILE A 431 39.56 6.25 1.41
CA ILE A 431 39.21 6.18 2.83
C ILE A 431 38.03 5.24 3.01
N MET A 432 38.20 4.19 3.81
CA MET A 432 37.14 3.27 4.19
C MET A 432 36.55 3.65 5.55
N THR A 433 35.23 3.67 5.65
CA THR A 433 34.50 3.99 6.89
C THR A 433 33.37 3.00 7.16
N PRO A 434 32.96 2.80 8.42
CA PRO A 434 31.75 2.05 8.74
C PRO A 434 30.52 2.79 8.21
N SER A 435 29.68 2.08 7.48
CA SER A 435 28.47 2.59 6.85
C SER A 435 28.73 3.93 6.14
N ALA A 436 27.87 4.92 6.37
CA ALA A 436 27.88 6.19 5.68
C ALA A 436 28.47 7.33 6.54
N THR A 437 29.52 7.04 7.32
CA THR A 437 30.09 7.99 8.31
C THR A 437 30.48 9.35 7.71
N LEU A 438 30.97 9.38 6.46
CA LEU A 438 31.37 10.62 5.78
C LEU A 438 30.28 11.20 4.87
N THR A 439 29.02 10.78 4.99
CA THR A 439 27.92 11.22 4.12
C THR A 439 27.85 12.74 3.95
N THR A 440 27.73 13.51 5.03
CA THR A 440 27.56 14.96 4.94
C THR A 440 28.82 15.66 4.43
N THR A 441 30.00 15.23 4.87
CA THR A 441 31.29 15.80 4.43
C THR A 441 31.53 15.52 2.94
N GLY A 442 31.34 14.28 2.50
CA GLY A 442 31.46 13.90 1.09
C GLY A 442 30.43 14.61 0.23
N ALA A 443 29.21 14.78 0.73
CA ALA A 443 28.15 15.48 0.03
C ALA A 443 28.49 16.94 -0.26
N ARG A 444 28.91 17.67 0.78
CA ARG A 444 29.33 19.07 0.67
C ARG A 444 30.58 19.26 -0.17
N ALA A 445 31.53 18.32 -0.10
CA ALA A 445 32.70 18.32 -0.97
C ALA A 445 32.34 18.13 -2.45
N GLY A 446 31.24 17.43 -2.72
CA GLY A 446 30.83 16.97 -4.04
C GLY A 446 31.65 15.77 -4.51
N TYR A 447 32.16 14.96 -3.58
CA TYR A 447 33.06 13.85 -3.84
C TYR A 447 32.33 12.49 -3.83
N PRO A 448 32.88 11.48 -4.53
CA PRO A 448 32.20 10.22 -4.71
C PRO A 448 32.30 9.31 -3.47
N GLN A 449 31.23 8.55 -3.25
CA GLN A 449 31.12 7.56 -2.18
C GLN A 449 30.49 6.30 -2.75
N VAL A 450 31.11 5.15 -2.51
CA VAL A 450 30.59 3.83 -2.89
C VAL A 450 30.40 3.01 -1.62
N VAL A 451 29.18 2.57 -1.38
CA VAL A 451 28.84 1.80 -0.19
C VAL A 451 28.45 0.38 -0.56
N VAL A 452 28.91 -0.59 0.24
CA VAL A 452 28.70 -2.03 0.00
C VAL A 452 28.33 -2.76 1.29
N PRO A 453 27.50 -3.83 1.21
CA PRO A 453 27.13 -4.62 2.38
C PRO A 453 28.32 -5.29 3.07
N ALA A 454 28.31 -5.27 4.41
CA ALA A 454 29.34 -5.83 5.29
C ALA A 454 28.77 -6.83 6.32
N GLY A 455 27.54 -7.29 6.11
CA GLY A 455 26.85 -8.29 6.95
C GLY A 455 25.62 -7.73 7.65
N TYR A 456 25.24 -8.36 8.76
CA TYR A 456 24.00 -8.08 9.49
C TYR A 456 24.25 -8.01 11.00
N ASN A 457 23.42 -7.24 11.69
CA ASN A 457 23.33 -7.31 13.14
C ASN A 457 22.40 -8.47 13.53
N THR A 458 22.93 -9.42 14.30
CA THR A 458 22.21 -10.65 14.69
C THR A 458 21.06 -10.41 15.66
N ALA A 459 21.05 -9.29 16.39
CA ALA A 459 20.00 -8.96 17.34
C ALA A 459 18.73 -8.43 16.68
N ASN A 460 18.86 -7.67 15.59
CA ASN A 460 17.73 -6.99 14.94
C ASN A 460 17.63 -7.26 13.43
N ARG A 461 18.48 -8.13 12.87
CA ARG A 461 18.48 -8.54 11.46
C ARG A 461 18.79 -7.41 10.47
N LEU A 462 19.19 -6.23 10.95
CA LEU A 462 19.44 -5.08 10.07
C LEU A 462 20.79 -5.19 9.34
N PRO A 463 20.85 -4.81 8.06
CA PRO A 463 22.10 -4.78 7.31
C PRO A 463 23.09 -3.75 7.88
N VAL A 464 24.37 -4.06 7.76
CA VAL A 464 25.50 -3.19 8.07
C VAL A 464 26.37 -3.08 6.81
N GLY A 465 26.98 -1.93 6.56
CA GLY A 465 27.78 -1.69 5.36
C GLY A 465 29.12 -1.02 5.67
N ILE A 466 29.95 -0.88 4.63
CA ILE A 466 31.15 -0.05 4.61
C ILE A 466 31.11 0.89 3.40
N ALA A 467 31.70 2.08 3.53
CA ALA A 467 31.85 3.03 2.42
C ALA A 467 33.33 3.19 2.04
N PHE A 468 33.61 3.18 0.74
CA PHE A 468 34.83 3.70 0.14
C PHE A 468 34.59 5.14 -0.31
N ASN A 469 35.42 6.06 0.17
CA ASN A 469 35.35 7.49 -0.10
C ASN A 469 36.63 7.93 -0.82
N GLY A 470 36.50 8.83 -1.78
CA GLY A 470 37.62 9.34 -2.57
C GLY A 470 37.51 10.83 -2.87
N THR A 471 38.43 11.32 -3.71
CA THR A 471 38.39 12.69 -4.24
C THR A 471 37.56 12.75 -5.53
N ALA A 472 37.33 13.94 -6.09
CA ALA A 472 36.54 14.11 -7.32
C ALA A 472 37.01 13.20 -8.46
N TYR A 473 36.04 12.62 -9.17
CA TYR A 473 36.21 11.75 -10.33
C TYR A 473 37.00 10.45 -10.08
N SER A 474 36.95 9.94 -8.85
CA SER A 474 37.59 8.67 -8.46
C SER A 474 36.67 7.45 -8.49
N GLU A 475 35.47 7.55 -9.07
CA GLU A 475 34.44 6.50 -9.08
C GLU A 475 34.97 5.17 -9.63
N GLU A 476 35.78 5.21 -10.69
CA GLU A 476 36.37 4.01 -11.30
C GLU A 476 37.20 3.21 -10.28
N LYS A 477 38.04 3.90 -9.49
CA LYS A 477 38.85 3.27 -8.44
C LYS A 477 37.98 2.76 -7.30
N LEU A 478 37.02 3.57 -6.84
CA LEU A 478 36.17 3.21 -5.71
C LEU A 478 35.27 2.02 -6.03
N LEU A 479 34.71 1.95 -7.24
CA LEU A 479 33.94 0.80 -7.72
C LEU A 479 34.82 -0.45 -7.83
N ALA A 480 36.05 -0.32 -8.32
CA ALA A 480 36.98 -1.45 -8.38
C ALA A 480 37.32 -2.00 -6.98
N PHE A 481 37.56 -1.12 -6.00
CA PHE A 481 37.83 -1.52 -4.60
C PHE A 481 36.61 -2.17 -3.94
N ALA A 482 35.44 -1.55 -4.12
CA ALA A 482 34.18 -2.06 -3.63
C ALA A 482 33.87 -3.45 -4.21
N TYR A 483 34.10 -3.65 -5.52
CA TYR A 483 33.90 -4.93 -6.19
C TYR A 483 34.85 -6.00 -5.65
N ALA A 484 36.14 -5.72 -5.53
CA ALA A 484 37.10 -6.68 -4.98
C ALA A 484 36.71 -7.14 -3.55
N TYR A 485 36.26 -6.21 -2.71
CA TYR A 485 35.74 -6.53 -1.39
C TYR A 485 34.43 -7.34 -1.43
N GLU A 486 33.47 -6.93 -2.27
CA GLU A 486 32.18 -7.63 -2.44
C GLU A 486 32.41 -9.09 -2.84
N GLN A 487 33.25 -9.34 -3.85
CA GLN A 487 33.55 -10.68 -4.34
C GLN A 487 34.28 -11.54 -3.29
N LYS A 488 35.10 -10.94 -2.42
CA LYS A 488 35.78 -11.64 -1.34
C LYS A 488 34.86 -12.01 -0.18
N SER A 489 33.89 -11.15 0.11
CA SER A 489 33.06 -11.24 1.32
C SER A 489 31.72 -11.94 1.07
N ASN A 490 31.06 -11.63 -0.06
CA ASN A 490 29.77 -12.15 -0.47
C ASN A 490 28.70 -12.15 0.65
N LEU A 491 28.55 -11.00 1.32
CA LEU A 491 27.76 -10.88 2.54
C LEU A 491 26.31 -10.41 2.34
N ARG A 492 25.93 -9.94 1.16
CA ARG A 492 24.53 -9.60 0.87
C ARG A 492 23.68 -10.88 0.86
N ARG A 493 22.57 -10.86 1.58
CA ARG A 493 21.54 -11.91 1.57
C ARG A 493 20.18 -11.35 1.14
N PRO A 494 19.38 -12.11 0.38
CA PRO A 494 18.01 -11.76 0.06
C PRO A 494 17.14 -11.50 1.30
N VAL A 495 16.15 -10.63 1.17
CA VAL A 495 15.23 -10.26 2.25
C VAL A 495 14.41 -11.45 2.74
N SER A 496 14.05 -12.36 1.81
CA SER A 496 13.32 -13.59 2.11
C SER A 496 14.13 -14.61 2.94
N GLU A 497 15.47 -14.56 2.90
CA GLU A 497 16.32 -15.40 3.74
C GLU A 497 16.50 -14.86 5.16
N ILE A 498 16.52 -13.53 5.31
CA ILE A 498 16.74 -12.87 6.60
C ILE A 498 15.43 -12.75 7.40
N ASN A 499 14.30 -12.51 6.73
CA ASN A 499 12.99 -12.34 7.37
C ASN A 499 11.87 -13.17 6.71
N PRO A 500 11.99 -14.51 6.67
CA PRO A 500 11.09 -15.38 5.92
C PRO A 500 9.60 -15.19 6.26
N ALA A 501 9.26 -14.96 7.53
CA ALA A 501 7.88 -14.74 7.99
C ALA A 501 7.14 -13.63 7.21
N VAL A 502 7.78 -12.47 7.05
CA VAL A 502 7.21 -11.30 6.37
C VAL A 502 7.12 -11.52 4.85
N TRP A 503 8.01 -12.36 4.32
CA TRP A 503 8.10 -12.67 2.90
C TRP A 503 7.37 -13.97 2.52
N ARG A 504 6.71 -14.64 3.46
CA ARG A 504 6.08 -15.96 3.25
C ARG A 504 4.95 -15.97 2.21
N CYS A 505 4.40 -14.79 1.90
CA CYS A 505 3.20 -14.61 1.10
C CYS A 505 3.40 -14.12 -0.34
N TYR A 506 4.60 -14.28 -0.94
CA TYR A 506 4.81 -13.98 -2.37
C TYR A 506 4.34 -15.14 -3.28
N ALA A 507 4.10 -14.84 -4.56
CA ALA A 507 3.50 -15.75 -5.56
C ALA A 507 4.01 -17.20 -5.47
N GLY A 508 3.07 -18.15 -5.29
CA GLY A 508 3.35 -19.57 -4.99
C GLY A 508 3.17 -19.96 -3.51
N ALA A 509 2.88 -18.98 -2.64
CA ALA A 509 2.74 -19.13 -1.20
C ALA A 509 1.58 -20.07 -0.73
N PRO A 510 1.71 -20.67 0.47
CA PRO A 510 0.71 -21.55 1.07
C PRO A 510 -0.65 -20.86 1.30
N ARG A 511 -1.72 -21.66 1.48
CA ARG A 511 -3.12 -21.24 1.69
C ARG A 511 -3.36 -20.29 2.89
N SER A 512 -2.35 -19.95 3.67
CA SER A 512 -2.43 -19.27 4.97
C SER A 512 -2.25 -17.75 4.93
N CYS A 513 -1.96 -17.18 3.77
CA CYS A 513 -1.74 -15.74 3.61
C CYS A 513 -3.01 -14.90 3.81
N PRO A 514 -2.88 -13.64 4.29
CA PRO A 514 -3.99 -12.71 4.37
C PRO A 514 -4.65 -12.51 3.00
N PRO A 515 -5.98 -12.42 2.93
CA PRO A 515 -6.70 -12.21 1.68
C PRO A 515 -6.41 -10.82 1.07
N GLY A 516 -6.10 -10.79 -0.24
CA GLY A 516 -5.94 -9.60 -1.08
C GLY A 516 -6.86 -9.59 -2.31
N ARG A 517 -6.50 -8.85 -3.38
CA ARG A 517 -7.33 -8.71 -4.61
C ARG A 517 -7.84 -9.97 -5.25
N GLU A 518 -7.16 -11.11 -5.06
CA GLU A 518 -7.58 -12.38 -5.66
C GLU A 518 -9.00 -12.81 -5.27
N VAL A 519 -9.58 -12.21 -4.22
CA VAL A 519 -10.97 -12.43 -3.81
C VAL A 519 -11.92 -11.24 -4.11
N ALA A 520 -11.46 -10.23 -4.86
CA ALA A 520 -12.30 -9.10 -5.24
C ALA A 520 -13.42 -9.51 -6.21
N THR A 521 -14.63 -9.01 -5.98
CA THR A 521 -15.85 -9.48 -6.68
C THR A 521 -16.44 -8.49 -7.69
N GLY A 522 -15.96 -7.24 -7.72
CA GLY A 522 -16.45 -6.17 -8.59
C GLY A 522 -17.81 -5.55 -8.21
N VAL A 523 -18.38 -5.91 -7.06
CA VAL A 523 -19.64 -5.37 -6.53
C VAL A 523 -19.44 -4.02 -5.84
N THR A 524 -20.21 -3.02 -6.26
CA THR A 524 -20.30 -1.71 -5.60
C THR A 524 -21.72 -1.49 -5.06
N LEU A 525 -21.84 -0.99 -3.84
CA LEU A 525 -23.10 -0.63 -3.20
C LEU A 525 -23.29 0.90 -3.24
N ASP A 526 -24.54 1.34 -3.22
CA ASP A 526 -24.94 2.76 -3.22
C ASP A 526 -24.92 3.39 -1.81
N PHE A 527 -24.46 2.65 -0.79
CA PHE A 527 -24.31 3.12 0.58
C PHE A 527 -22.98 2.66 1.20
N PRO A 528 -22.45 3.40 2.19
CA PRO A 528 -21.19 3.08 2.83
C PRO A 528 -21.30 1.91 3.81
N LEU A 529 -20.38 0.94 3.71
CA LEU A 529 -20.32 -0.22 4.60
C LEU A 529 -19.79 0.14 6.01
N GLU A 530 -19.13 1.28 6.17
CA GLU A 530 -18.52 1.75 7.43
C GLU A 530 -19.53 2.30 8.45
N THR A 531 -20.75 2.58 8.01
CA THR A 531 -21.82 3.18 8.83
C THR A 531 -23.12 2.38 8.80
N ALA A 532 -23.32 1.47 7.84
CA ALA A 532 -24.51 0.62 7.78
C ALA A 532 -24.63 -0.28 9.03
N THR A 533 -25.78 -0.21 9.71
CA THR A 533 -26.09 -1.02 10.89
C THR A 533 -26.75 -2.35 10.50
N VAL A 534 -26.85 -3.30 11.44
CA VAL A 534 -27.61 -4.55 11.22
C VAL A 534 -29.05 -4.24 10.81
N SER A 535 -29.70 -3.28 11.46
CA SER A 535 -31.08 -2.89 11.13
C SER A 535 -31.21 -2.29 9.73
N ASP A 536 -30.27 -1.45 9.30
CA ASP A 536 -30.29 -0.87 7.94
C ASP A 536 -30.19 -1.96 6.87
N LEU A 537 -29.31 -2.93 7.10
CA LEU A 537 -29.07 -4.05 6.18
C LEU A 537 -30.28 -4.99 6.14
N GLN A 538 -30.88 -5.29 7.30
CA GLN A 538 -32.13 -6.05 7.38
C GLN A 538 -33.29 -5.36 6.66
N ALA A 539 -33.42 -4.03 6.82
CA ALA A 539 -34.45 -3.25 6.13
C ALA A 539 -34.29 -3.31 4.61
N ARG A 540 -33.05 -3.15 4.10
CA ARG A 540 -32.74 -3.27 2.66
C ARG A 540 -32.99 -4.67 2.11
N MET A 541 -32.65 -5.72 2.85
CA MET A 541 -32.94 -7.11 2.47
C MET A 541 -34.45 -7.41 2.47
N THR A 542 -35.18 -6.84 3.43
CA THR A 542 -36.64 -6.96 3.49
C THR A 542 -37.32 -6.23 2.33
N ALA A 543 -36.79 -5.08 1.93
CA ALA A 543 -37.26 -4.32 0.77
C ALA A 543 -36.88 -4.93 -0.58
N GLY A 544 -36.05 -5.99 -0.61
CA GLY A 544 -35.55 -6.61 -1.85
C GLY A 544 -34.51 -5.78 -2.60
N THR A 545 -34.01 -4.68 -2.02
CA THR A 545 -32.99 -3.81 -2.64
C THR A 545 -31.56 -4.29 -2.37
N LEU A 546 -31.41 -5.34 -1.57
CA LEU A 546 -30.13 -5.96 -1.22
C LEU A 546 -30.34 -7.45 -0.97
N THR A 547 -29.42 -8.30 -1.41
CA THR A 547 -29.37 -9.72 -0.99
C THR A 547 -28.16 -9.98 -0.08
N ALA A 548 -28.22 -11.03 0.72
CA ALA A 548 -27.10 -11.47 1.55
C ALA A 548 -25.88 -11.84 0.68
N THR A 549 -26.10 -12.39 -0.51
CA THR A 549 -25.04 -12.64 -1.50
C THR A 549 -24.37 -11.35 -1.98
N GLN A 550 -25.14 -10.32 -2.33
CA GLN A 550 -24.60 -9.02 -2.76
C GLN A 550 -23.80 -8.35 -1.63
N LEU A 551 -24.36 -8.35 -0.41
CA LEU A 551 -23.70 -7.82 0.77
C LEU A 551 -22.38 -8.55 1.06
N THR A 552 -22.40 -9.88 1.03
CA THR A 552 -21.20 -10.72 1.21
C THR A 552 -20.13 -10.42 0.17
N LYS A 553 -20.50 -10.32 -1.11
CA LYS A 553 -19.57 -9.96 -2.19
C LYS A 553 -18.93 -8.58 -1.98
N ALA A 554 -19.72 -7.60 -1.53
CA ALA A 554 -19.23 -6.25 -1.24
C ALA A 554 -18.22 -6.24 -0.07
N TYR A 555 -18.48 -6.97 1.01
CA TYR A 555 -17.50 -7.12 2.11
C TYR A 555 -16.23 -7.86 1.67
N LEU A 556 -16.35 -8.94 0.89
CA LEU A 556 -15.16 -9.64 0.35
C LEU A 556 -14.31 -8.73 -0.52
N GLN A 557 -14.93 -7.91 -1.38
CA GLN A 557 -14.21 -6.90 -2.16
C GLN A 557 -13.56 -5.84 -1.28
N ARG A 558 -14.24 -5.36 -0.25
CA ARG A 558 -13.66 -4.37 0.66
C ARG A 558 -12.46 -4.96 1.40
N ILE A 559 -12.58 -6.17 1.96
CA ILE A 559 -11.45 -6.91 2.58
C ILE A 559 -10.27 -6.99 1.60
N ALA A 560 -10.52 -7.39 0.35
CA ALA A 560 -9.50 -7.51 -0.68
C ALA A 560 -8.69 -6.21 -0.88
N LEU A 561 -9.37 -5.06 -0.81
CA LEU A 561 -8.81 -3.74 -1.12
C LEU A 561 -8.24 -3.00 0.08
N THR A 562 -8.45 -3.49 1.31
CA THR A 562 -8.04 -2.79 2.55
C THR A 562 -7.17 -3.62 3.47
N ASN A 563 -7.30 -4.95 3.41
CA ASN A 563 -6.70 -5.83 4.39
C ASN A 563 -5.24 -6.10 4.05
N ALA A 564 -4.99 -6.53 2.83
CA ALA A 564 -3.66 -6.76 2.28
C ALA A 564 -3.30 -5.75 1.19
N GLU A 565 -4.13 -4.72 0.98
CA GLU A 565 -3.92 -3.68 -0.02
C GLU A 565 -4.43 -2.33 0.48
N GLY A 566 -4.07 -1.25 -0.24
CA GLY A 566 -4.50 0.10 0.12
C GLY A 566 -3.90 0.48 1.48
N PRO A 567 -4.70 0.71 2.53
CA PRO A 567 -4.17 0.93 3.88
C PRO A 567 -3.51 -0.30 4.51
N SER A 568 -3.70 -1.51 3.95
CA SER A 568 -3.05 -2.76 4.37
C SER A 568 -3.11 -3.01 5.89
N ILE A 569 -4.30 -2.85 6.48
CA ILE A 569 -4.47 -2.89 7.95
C ILE A 569 -4.32 -4.29 8.55
N ASN A 570 -4.27 -5.33 7.71
CA ASN A 570 -3.92 -6.70 8.06
C ASN A 570 -4.74 -7.31 9.21
N ALA A 571 -6.03 -6.97 9.24
CA ALA A 571 -6.97 -7.29 10.30
C ALA A 571 -7.70 -8.63 10.09
N VAL A 572 -7.83 -9.11 8.86
CA VAL A 572 -8.43 -10.40 8.46
C VAL A 572 -7.32 -11.38 8.14
N ARG A 573 -7.26 -12.50 8.87
CA ARG A 573 -6.25 -13.55 8.64
C ARG A 573 -6.67 -14.54 7.56
N ARG A 574 -7.95 -14.92 7.54
CA ARG A 574 -8.44 -15.99 6.65
C ARG A 574 -9.90 -15.82 6.31
N LEU A 575 -10.26 -16.06 5.05
CA LEU A 575 -11.65 -16.11 4.62
C LEU A 575 -12.22 -17.53 4.68
N ASN A 576 -13.52 -17.61 4.96
CA ASN A 576 -14.31 -18.82 4.82
C ASN A 576 -14.56 -19.07 3.31
N PRO A 577 -14.03 -20.16 2.73
CA PRO A 577 -14.26 -20.46 1.31
C PRO A 577 -15.73 -20.72 0.98
N LYS A 578 -16.58 -20.99 1.98
CA LYS A 578 -18.02 -21.24 1.82
C LYS A 578 -18.89 -20.00 2.04
N ALA A 579 -18.32 -18.83 2.32
CA ALA A 579 -19.12 -17.64 2.67
C ALA A 579 -20.20 -17.28 1.63
N LEU A 580 -19.88 -17.34 0.34
CA LEU A 580 -20.86 -17.07 -0.73
C LEU A 580 -21.92 -18.17 -0.87
N GLN A 581 -21.58 -19.42 -0.57
CA GLN A 581 -22.52 -20.53 -0.54
C GLN A 581 -23.49 -20.37 0.63
N GLU A 582 -22.99 -20.04 1.82
CA GLU A 582 -23.80 -19.75 3.01
C GLU A 582 -24.75 -18.56 2.74
N ALA A 583 -24.26 -17.50 2.09
CA ALA A 583 -25.06 -16.34 1.71
C ALA A 583 -26.21 -16.68 0.76
N ALA A 584 -25.94 -17.45 -0.29
CA ALA A 584 -26.96 -17.87 -1.26
C ALA A 584 -28.04 -18.76 -0.62
N ALA A 585 -27.66 -19.61 0.34
CA ALA A 585 -28.63 -20.43 1.08
C ALA A 585 -29.56 -19.56 1.94
N LEU A 586 -29.04 -18.52 2.60
CA LEU A 586 -29.85 -17.61 3.41
C LEU A 586 -30.75 -16.69 2.57
N ASP A 587 -30.32 -16.34 1.36
CA ASP A 587 -31.19 -15.66 0.37
C ASP A 587 -32.37 -16.56 -0.03
N ALA A 588 -32.12 -17.84 -0.30
CA ALA A 588 -33.17 -18.81 -0.63
C ALA A 588 -34.14 -19.04 0.56
N GLU A 589 -33.61 -19.11 1.79
CA GLU A 589 -34.42 -19.26 3.00
C GLU A 589 -35.32 -18.03 3.22
N ARG A 590 -34.77 -16.82 3.04
CA ARG A 590 -35.56 -15.58 3.11
C ARG A 590 -36.65 -15.55 2.04
N ALA A 591 -36.34 -15.96 0.80
CA ALA A 591 -37.31 -16.06 -0.28
C ALA A 591 -38.43 -17.08 0.00
N ALA A 592 -38.14 -18.11 0.80
CA ALA A 592 -39.13 -19.07 1.28
C ALA A 592 -39.97 -18.56 2.48
N GLY A 593 -39.77 -17.32 2.92
CA GLY A 593 -40.47 -16.73 4.06
C GLY A 593 -39.91 -17.11 5.43
N HIS A 594 -38.70 -17.67 5.47
CA HIS A 594 -38.03 -18.07 6.70
C HIS A 594 -36.90 -17.09 7.04
N VAL A 595 -37.06 -16.34 8.12
CA VAL A 595 -36.06 -15.39 8.64
C VAL A 595 -35.75 -15.78 10.09
N ARG A 596 -34.50 -16.11 10.37
CA ARG A 596 -34.09 -16.67 11.67
C ARG A 596 -33.98 -15.63 12.79
N GLY A 597 -33.91 -14.35 12.45
CA GLY A 597 -33.78 -13.25 13.39
C GLY A 597 -33.00 -12.07 12.82
N PRO A 598 -32.56 -11.12 13.67
CA PRO A 598 -31.85 -9.91 13.26
C PRO A 598 -30.55 -10.18 12.48
N LEU A 599 -29.91 -11.33 12.70
CA LEU A 599 -28.64 -11.68 12.07
C LEU A 599 -28.78 -12.45 10.74
N HIS A 600 -30.01 -12.71 10.27
CA HIS A 600 -30.24 -13.48 9.05
C HIS A 600 -29.66 -12.82 7.79
N GLY A 601 -28.62 -13.40 7.22
CA GLY A 601 -27.90 -12.86 6.06
C GLY A 601 -26.84 -11.81 6.42
N ILE A 602 -26.52 -11.63 7.71
CA ILE A 602 -25.55 -10.63 8.19
C ILE A 602 -24.14 -11.23 8.26
N PRO A 603 -23.15 -10.63 7.58
CA PRO A 603 -21.76 -11.11 7.63
C PRO A 603 -21.04 -10.82 8.95
N VAL A 604 -20.40 -11.86 9.51
CA VAL A 604 -19.62 -11.82 10.76
C VAL A 604 -18.20 -12.36 10.57
N ILE A 605 -17.23 -11.75 11.24
CA ILE A 605 -15.88 -12.32 11.40
C ILE A 605 -15.61 -12.61 12.87
N VAL A 606 -15.07 -13.78 13.17
CA VAL A 606 -14.68 -14.16 14.53
C VAL A 606 -13.17 -14.12 14.69
N LYS A 607 -12.67 -13.84 15.88
CA LYS A 607 -11.24 -13.92 16.19
C LYS A 607 -10.65 -15.30 15.86
N ASP A 608 -9.42 -15.36 15.38
CA ASP A 608 -8.76 -16.59 14.93
C ASP A 608 -8.46 -17.63 16.04
N ASN A 609 -8.75 -17.31 17.30
CA ASN A 609 -8.70 -18.26 18.41
C ASN A 609 -10.06 -18.90 18.76
N LEU A 610 -11.10 -18.70 17.96
CA LEU A 610 -12.38 -19.41 18.08
C LEU A 610 -12.45 -20.56 17.08
N ASP A 611 -12.96 -21.73 17.45
CA ASP A 611 -13.14 -22.84 16.52
C ASP A 611 -14.27 -22.58 15.53
N ALA A 612 -13.98 -22.85 14.24
CA ALA A 612 -14.98 -22.94 13.18
C ALA A 612 -14.65 -24.14 12.28
N ALA A 613 -15.59 -25.06 12.14
CA ALA A 613 -15.41 -26.32 11.42
C ALA A 613 -14.90 -26.08 10.00
N GLY A 614 -13.78 -26.72 9.65
CA GLY A 614 -13.18 -26.64 8.32
C GLY A 614 -12.39 -25.36 8.02
N ILE A 615 -12.19 -24.47 9.00
CA ILE A 615 -11.34 -23.27 8.89
C ILE A 615 -10.26 -23.34 9.99
N PRO A 616 -8.96 -23.16 9.69
CA PRO A 616 -7.94 -23.24 10.71
C PRO A 616 -8.16 -22.25 11.87
N THR A 617 -7.98 -22.73 13.10
CA THR A 617 -7.92 -21.95 14.35
C THR A 617 -6.47 -21.96 14.81
N THR A 618 -5.75 -20.86 14.65
CA THR A 618 -4.29 -20.87 14.81
C THR A 618 -3.79 -19.99 15.96
N ALA A 619 -4.67 -19.18 16.56
CA ALA A 619 -4.30 -18.15 17.53
C ALA A 619 -3.15 -17.25 17.03
N GLY A 620 -3.05 -17.06 15.70
CA GLY A 620 -1.99 -16.31 15.05
C GLY A 620 -0.62 -17.00 15.00
N SER A 621 -0.46 -18.22 15.52
CA SER A 621 0.82 -18.91 15.58
C SER A 621 1.11 -19.77 14.36
N VAL A 622 2.33 -19.69 13.84
CA VAL A 622 2.83 -20.60 12.79
C VAL A 622 2.81 -22.06 13.22
N ALA A 623 2.97 -22.36 14.52
CA ALA A 623 2.91 -23.71 15.06
C ALA A 623 1.52 -24.38 14.88
N LEU A 624 0.46 -23.57 14.78
CA LEU A 624 -0.93 -24.01 14.66
C LEU A 624 -1.53 -23.74 13.27
N GLU A 625 -0.72 -23.39 12.27
CA GLU A 625 -1.18 -22.98 10.93
C GLU A 625 -2.19 -23.96 10.29
N ASN A 626 -1.96 -25.26 10.49
CA ASN A 626 -2.78 -26.34 9.94
C ASN A 626 -3.72 -26.97 10.98
N SER A 627 -3.95 -26.30 12.11
CA SER A 627 -4.89 -26.73 13.15
C SER A 627 -6.33 -26.46 12.70
N VAL A 628 -7.00 -27.48 12.14
CA VAL A 628 -8.38 -27.38 11.66
C VAL A 628 -9.30 -28.16 12.61
N PRO A 629 -10.21 -27.47 13.33
CA PRO A 629 -11.20 -28.15 14.14
C PRO A 629 -12.27 -28.82 13.26
N ASP A 630 -12.79 -29.93 13.77
CA ASP A 630 -13.86 -30.74 13.20
C ASP A 630 -15.26 -30.21 13.59
N LYS A 631 -15.36 -29.37 14.61
CA LYS A 631 -16.60 -28.76 15.10
C LYS A 631 -16.48 -27.24 15.20
N ASP A 632 -17.63 -26.57 15.09
CA ASP A 632 -17.76 -25.17 15.48
C ASP A 632 -17.68 -25.06 17.01
N SER A 633 -17.07 -23.98 17.51
CA SER A 633 -17.32 -23.52 18.87
C SER A 633 -18.82 -23.22 19.05
N PRO A 634 -19.40 -23.34 20.26
CA PRO A 634 -20.80 -22.99 20.50
C PRO A 634 -21.14 -21.54 20.10
N VAL A 635 -20.17 -20.63 20.19
CA VAL A 635 -20.29 -19.25 19.69
C VAL A 635 -20.55 -19.24 18.17
N VAL A 636 -19.70 -19.90 17.38
CA VAL A 636 -19.85 -19.95 15.91
C VAL A 636 -21.12 -20.72 15.51
N ALA A 637 -21.41 -21.82 16.20
CA ALA A 637 -22.62 -22.61 15.95
C ALA A 637 -23.90 -21.77 16.17
N LYS A 638 -23.95 -21.00 17.26
CA LYS A 638 -25.09 -20.10 17.55
C LYS A 638 -25.21 -18.95 16.55
N LEU A 639 -24.09 -18.36 16.10
CA LEU A 639 -24.11 -17.34 15.03
C LEU A 639 -24.72 -17.90 13.74
N ARG A 640 -24.28 -19.09 13.30
CA ARG A 640 -24.86 -19.79 12.13
C ARG A 640 -26.33 -20.13 12.34
N ALA A 641 -26.71 -20.56 13.54
CA ALA A 641 -28.11 -20.82 13.89
C ALA A 641 -28.98 -19.55 13.81
N ALA A 642 -28.44 -18.38 14.19
CA ALA A 642 -29.09 -17.09 14.04
C ALA A 642 -29.12 -16.57 12.57
N GLY A 643 -28.54 -17.32 11.64
CA GLY A 643 -28.49 -16.97 10.22
C GLY A 643 -27.36 -16.00 9.84
N ALA A 644 -26.36 -15.80 10.70
CA ALA A 644 -25.18 -15.01 10.37
C ALA A 644 -24.26 -15.78 9.39
N ILE A 645 -23.61 -15.05 8.49
CA ILE A 645 -22.67 -15.60 7.49
C ILE A 645 -21.26 -15.46 8.03
N LEU A 646 -20.57 -16.58 8.26
CA LEU A 646 -19.20 -16.55 8.73
C LEU A 646 -18.28 -16.17 7.56
N LEU A 647 -17.79 -14.93 7.53
CA LEU A 647 -16.87 -14.47 6.48
C LEU A 647 -15.46 -15.02 6.66
N GLY A 648 -15.01 -15.28 7.89
CA GLY A 648 -13.62 -15.66 8.13
C GLY A 648 -13.14 -15.49 9.57
N LYS A 649 -11.82 -15.34 9.70
CA LYS A 649 -11.06 -15.20 10.95
C LYS A 649 -10.32 -13.87 11.01
N ALA A 650 -10.45 -13.14 12.12
CA ALA A 650 -9.68 -11.93 12.38
C ALA A 650 -8.28 -12.27 12.90
N ASN A 651 -7.28 -11.49 12.49
CA ASN A 651 -5.93 -11.52 13.06
C ASN A 651 -5.96 -11.02 14.54
N LEU A 652 -4.91 -11.31 15.30
CA LEU A 652 -4.81 -11.05 16.74
C LEU A 652 -3.36 -10.85 17.19
N SER A 653 -3.17 -10.43 18.44
CA SER A 653 -1.90 -10.71 19.14
C SER A 653 -1.75 -12.22 19.33
N GLU A 654 -0.60 -12.79 18.96
CA GLU A 654 -0.36 -14.24 19.03
C GLU A 654 -0.62 -14.83 20.42
N PHE A 655 -1.32 -15.97 20.47
CA PHE A 655 -1.81 -16.59 21.72
C PHE A 655 -2.54 -15.61 22.64
N ALA A 656 -3.36 -14.74 22.06
CA ALA A 656 -4.06 -13.68 22.76
C ALA A 656 -3.13 -12.77 23.61
N ASN A 657 -1.91 -12.54 23.10
CA ASN A 657 -0.82 -11.78 23.73
C ASN A 657 -0.08 -12.53 24.86
N PHE A 658 -0.14 -13.87 24.89
CA PHE A 658 0.50 -14.71 25.92
C PHE A 658 1.72 -15.51 25.42
N LEU A 659 2.37 -15.05 24.34
CA LEU A 659 3.62 -15.63 23.83
C LEU A 659 4.84 -15.12 24.64
N THR A 660 4.96 -13.80 24.78
CA THR A 660 6.10 -13.13 25.43
C THR A 660 5.77 -11.70 25.83
N SER A 661 6.53 -11.15 26.77
CA SER A 661 6.41 -9.74 27.18
C SER A 661 7.07 -8.81 26.14
N GLY A 662 6.49 -7.64 25.92
CA GLY A 662 7.01 -6.63 24.99
C GLY A 662 6.60 -6.83 23.52
N MET A 663 5.85 -7.88 23.19
CA MET A 663 5.26 -8.05 21.87
C MET A 663 4.21 -6.95 21.58
N PRO A 664 4.26 -6.26 20.42
CA PRO A 664 3.25 -5.27 20.06
C PRO A 664 1.84 -5.87 19.97
N SER A 665 0.83 -5.12 20.40
CA SER A 665 -0.56 -5.55 20.24
C SER A 665 -0.94 -5.68 18.76
N GLY A 666 -1.57 -6.81 18.39
CA GLY A 666 -1.93 -7.12 17.02
C GLY A 666 -0.83 -7.74 16.16
N TYR A 667 0.35 -8.03 16.70
CA TYR A 667 1.32 -8.86 16.01
C TYR A 667 1.01 -10.35 16.18
N SER A 668 1.06 -11.10 15.08
CA SER A 668 1.23 -12.56 15.13
C SER A 668 2.21 -13.07 14.08
N SER A 669 2.89 -14.19 14.36
CA SER A 669 3.85 -14.80 13.42
C SER A 669 3.21 -15.24 12.10
N LEU A 670 1.94 -15.67 12.13
CA LEU A 670 1.22 -16.11 10.94
C LEU A 670 0.49 -14.97 10.22
N GLY A 671 -0.06 -14.02 10.98
CA GLY A 671 -0.88 -12.94 10.46
C GLY A 671 -0.13 -11.64 10.20
N GLY A 672 1.04 -11.41 10.79
CA GLY A 672 1.73 -10.11 10.79
C GLY A 672 1.08 -9.10 11.74
N GLN A 673 1.46 -7.83 11.62
CA GLN A 673 0.98 -6.72 12.46
C GLN A 673 -0.35 -6.17 11.96
N VAL A 674 -1.37 -6.13 12.82
CA VAL A 674 -2.62 -5.36 12.61
C VAL A 674 -2.36 -3.87 12.79
N LEU A 675 -2.86 -3.01 11.91
CA LEU A 675 -2.75 -1.55 12.06
C LEU A 675 -4.07 -0.94 12.54
N ASN A 676 -3.97 0.15 13.30
CA ASN A 676 -5.15 0.91 13.72
C ASN A 676 -5.68 1.73 12.51
N PRO A 677 -6.97 1.58 12.15
CA PRO A 677 -7.50 2.17 10.92
C PRO A 677 -7.65 3.69 10.95
N TYR A 678 -7.66 4.32 12.14
CA TYR A 678 -7.68 5.79 12.25
C TYR A 678 -6.29 6.39 12.11
N ASN A 679 -5.28 5.67 12.60
CA ASN A 679 -3.90 6.11 12.61
C ASN A 679 -2.97 4.88 12.71
N ALA A 680 -2.32 4.52 11.60
CA ALA A 680 -1.45 3.34 11.54
C ALA A 680 -0.22 3.42 12.48
N ASP A 681 0.09 4.60 13.03
CA ASP A 681 1.24 4.83 13.90
C ASP A 681 0.93 4.57 15.39
N ILE A 682 -0.32 4.29 15.75
CA ILE A 682 -0.72 3.98 17.14
C ILE A 682 -1.07 2.50 17.28
N THR A 683 -0.99 2.03 18.53
CA THR A 683 -1.39 0.67 18.86
C THR A 683 -2.87 0.41 18.52
N PRO A 684 -3.20 -0.74 17.89
CA PRO A 684 -4.59 -1.18 17.78
C PRO A 684 -5.15 -1.69 19.13
N SER A 685 -4.28 -1.85 20.13
CA SER A 685 -4.54 -2.24 21.53
C SER A 685 -5.17 -3.62 21.73
N GLY A 686 -4.72 -4.35 22.76
CA GLY A 686 -5.26 -5.66 23.15
C GLY A 686 -5.14 -6.75 22.09
N SER A 687 -5.56 -7.97 22.43
CA SER A 687 -5.38 -9.10 21.52
C SER A 687 -6.47 -9.28 20.46
N SER A 688 -7.69 -8.75 20.63
CA SER A 688 -8.70 -8.74 19.55
C SER A 688 -8.56 -7.51 18.63
N SER A 689 -7.34 -7.05 18.44
CA SER A 689 -6.97 -5.92 17.59
C SER A 689 -7.54 -6.02 16.17
N GLY A 690 -7.48 -7.21 15.56
CA GLY A 690 -8.05 -7.45 14.22
C GLY A 690 -9.57 -7.35 14.19
N SER A 691 -10.29 -7.92 15.18
CA SER A 691 -11.75 -7.76 15.30
C SER A 691 -12.12 -6.28 15.42
N GLY A 692 -11.37 -5.53 16.23
CA GLY A 692 -11.53 -4.08 16.34
C GLY A 692 -11.37 -3.34 15.00
N ALA A 693 -10.32 -3.69 14.25
CA ALA A 693 -9.96 -3.01 13.01
C ALA A 693 -10.95 -3.33 11.88
N ILE A 694 -11.44 -4.57 11.84
CA ILE A 694 -12.50 -5.02 10.94
C ILE A 694 -13.79 -4.23 11.21
N ALA A 695 -14.24 -4.15 12.46
CA ALA A 695 -15.48 -3.46 12.81
C ALA A 695 -15.36 -1.95 12.52
N ALA A 696 -14.26 -1.32 12.94
CA ALA A 696 -14.01 0.10 12.72
C ALA A 696 -14.04 0.49 11.23
N SER A 697 -13.38 -0.32 10.39
CA SER A 697 -13.22 -0.08 8.95
C SER A 697 -14.36 -0.63 8.07
N GLY A 698 -15.32 -1.30 8.69
CA GLY A 698 -16.43 -1.97 8.03
C GLY A 698 -16.02 -3.07 7.07
N LEU A 699 -15.13 -3.96 7.50
CA LEU A 699 -14.75 -5.17 6.75
C LEU A 699 -15.66 -6.37 7.04
N ALA A 700 -16.50 -6.25 8.06
CA ALA A 700 -17.68 -7.08 8.32
C ALA A 700 -18.76 -6.19 8.93
N THR A 701 -20.00 -6.69 9.07
CA THR A 701 -21.04 -5.94 9.78
C THR A 701 -20.81 -5.97 11.29
N ILE A 702 -20.50 -7.15 11.82
CA ILE A 702 -20.22 -7.41 13.23
C ILE A 702 -19.00 -8.31 13.39
N THR A 703 -18.36 -8.27 14.57
CA THR A 703 -17.22 -9.12 14.87
C THR A 703 -17.24 -9.64 16.29
N ILE A 704 -16.70 -10.85 16.47
CA ILE A 704 -16.48 -11.41 17.80
C ILE A 704 -15.01 -11.26 18.20
N GLY A 705 -14.79 -10.71 19.39
CA GLY A 705 -13.51 -10.76 20.09
C GLY A 705 -13.51 -11.81 21.20
N THR A 706 -12.34 -12.03 21.79
CA THR A 706 -12.22 -12.78 23.05
C THR A 706 -11.37 -12.01 24.04
N GLU A 707 -11.66 -12.18 25.33
CA GLU A 707 -10.99 -11.45 26.40
C GLU A 707 -10.68 -12.31 27.62
N THR A 708 -9.39 -12.33 27.97
CA THR A 708 -8.87 -12.73 29.28
C THR A 708 -8.72 -11.54 30.22
N SER A 709 -8.18 -10.43 29.71
CA SER A 709 -7.99 -9.16 30.40
C SER A 709 -7.75 -8.05 29.37
N GLY A 710 -8.79 -7.32 28.98
CA GLY A 710 -8.72 -6.14 28.11
C GLY A 710 -8.84 -6.37 26.62
N SER A 711 -8.90 -7.61 26.17
CA SER A 711 -8.79 -7.90 24.74
C SER A 711 -10.06 -7.66 23.92
N ILE A 712 -11.18 -7.27 24.51
CA ILE A 712 -12.38 -6.72 23.85
C ILE A 712 -12.46 -5.22 24.17
N VAL A 713 -12.37 -4.83 25.44
CA VAL A 713 -12.60 -3.43 25.87
C VAL A 713 -11.50 -2.47 25.42
N SER A 714 -10.23 -2.87 25.51
CA SER A 714 -9.09 -2.02 25.13
C SER A 714 -8.98 -1.77 23.61
N PRO A 715 -9.09 -2.79 22.71
CA PRO A 715 -9.16 -2.53 21.27
C PRO A 715 -10.36 -1.68 20.90
N SER A 716 -11.51 -1.90 21.54
CA SER A 716 -12.73 -1.15 21.22
C SER A 716 -12.58 0.34 21.48
N ALA A 717 -11.94 0.70 22.60
CA ALA A 717 -11.61 2.07 22.93
C ALA A 717 -10.61 2.69 21.95
N ALA A 718 -9.51 1.99 21.65
CA ALA A 718 -8.44 2.48 20.79
C ALA A 718 -8.87 2.62 19.31
N GLN A 719 -9.93 1.91 18.91
CA GLN A 719 -10.40 1.87 17.53
C GLN A 719 -11.81 2.45 17.36
N GLY A 720 -12.31 3.17 18.36
CA GLY A 720 -13.56 3.94 18.26
C GLY A 720 -14.78 3.09 17.92
N ILE A 721 -14.89 1.91 18.53
CA ILE A 721 -16.03 0.99 18.37
C ILE A 721 -16.64 0.63 19.72
N VAL A 722 -17.77 -0.07 19.69
CA VAL A 722 -18.42 -0.65 20.86
C VAL A 722 -17.85 -2.04 21.13
N GLY A 723 -17.51 -2.30 22.40
CA GLY A 723 -17.03 -3.60 22.83
C GLY A 723 -17.68 -4.01 24.13
N LEU A 724 -18.24 -5.21 24.18
CA LEU A 724 -18.82 -5.76 25.40
C LEU A 724 -18.05 -7.02 25.80
N ARG A 725 -17.35 -6.92 26.93
CA ARG A 725 -16.91 -8.10 27.66
C ARG A 725 -18.10 -8.61 28.49
N PRO A 726 -18.64 -9.81 28.24
CA PRO A 726 -19.74 -10.33 29.05
C PRO A 726 -19.26 -10.91 30.38
N THR A 727 -20.21 -11.18 31.27
CA THR A 727 -19.98 -11.96 32.49
C THR A 727 -19.39 -13.33 32.15
N ILE A 728 -18.40 -13.77 32.94
CA ILE A 728 -17.85 -15.13 32.80
C ILE A 728 -18.94 -16.15 33.09
N GLY A 729 -19.23 -16.99 32.09
CA GLY A 729 -20.31 -17.96 32.12
C GLY A 729 -21.54 -17.57 31.29
N LEU A 730 -21.70 -16.30 30.88
CA LEU A 730 -22.83 -15.94 30.00
C LEU A 730 -22.67 -16.50 28.58
N VAL A 731 -21.44 -16.55 28.08
CA VAL A 731 -21.05 -17.09 26.78
C VAL A 731 -20.10 -18.27 26.99
N SER A 732 -20.33 -19.37 26.26
CA SER A 732 -19.48 -20.56 26.34
C SER A 732 -18.04 -20.28 25.88
N ARG A 733 -17.10 -20.93 26.55
CA ARG A 733 -15.66 -20.89 26.24
C ARG A 733 -15.17 -22.13 25.51
N THR A 734 -16.05 -23.11 25.28
CA THR A 734 -15.73 -24.31 24.52
C THR A 734 -15.27 -23.94 23.10
N GLY A 735 -14.15 -24.51 22.67
CA GLY A 735 -13.56 -24.22 21.36
C GLY A 735 -12.88 -22.84 21.25
N ILE A 736 -12.57 -22.17 22.36
CA ILE A 736 -11.67 -21.02 22.39
C ILE A 736 -10.25 -21.53 22.71
N VAL A 737 -9.24 -21.17 21.90
CA VAL A 737 -7.82 -21.36 22.29
C VAL A 737 -7.56 -20.49 23.52
N PRO A 738 -7.33 -21.08 24.71
CA PRO A 738 -7.45 -20.35 25.97
C PRO A 738 -6.13 -19.68 26.38
N ILE A 739 -6.24 -18.66 27.23
CA ILE A 739 -5.19 -18.29 28.20
C ILE A 739 -5.56 -18.83 29.58
N SER A 740 -6.81 -18.64 29.99
CA SER A 740 -7.27 -18.92 31.35
C SER A 740 -8.77 -19.18 31.38
N ALA A 741 -9.15 -20.40 31.74
CA ALA A 741 -10.52 -20.77 32.06
C ALA A 741 -11.08 -20.06 33.31
N THR A 742 -10.33 -19.19 33.99
CA THR A 742 -10.89 -18.35 35.07
C THR A 742 -11.41 -17.02 34.52
N GLN A 743 -10.83 -16.50 33.44
CA GLN A 743 -11.09 -15.13 32.97
C GLN A 743 -11.49 -15.01 31.50
N ASP A 744 -11.35 -16.06 30.69
CA ASP A 744 -11.65 -16.03 29.26
C ASP A 744 -13.16 -15.95 28.98
N THR A 745 -13.53 -15.09 28.05
CA THR A 745 -14.89 -15.01 27.47
C THR A 745 -14.85 -14.48 26.05
N ALA A 746 -15.82 -14.86 25.22
CA ALA A 746 -16.06 -14.24 23.93
C ALA A 746 -17.12 -13.14 24.06
N GLY A 747 -17.06 -12.11 23.21
CA GLY A 747 -18.05 -11.05 23.26
C GLY A 747 -18.13 -10.18 22.01
N PRO A 748 -19.22 -9.40 21.89
CA PRO A 748 -19.46 -8.50 20.76
C PRO A 748 -18.41 -7.40 20.63
N MET A 749 -18.01 -7.13 19.39
CA MET A 749 -17.21 -5.97 18.98
C MET A 749 -17.84 -5.39 17.70
N THR A 750 -18.57 -4.29 17.85
CA THR A 750 -19.47 -3.74 16.82
C THR A 750 -19.35 -2.23 16.72
N ARG A 751 -19.99 -1.62 15.71
CA ARG A 751 -19.96 -0.16 15.55
C ARG A 751 -21.01 0.57 16.38
N THR A 752 -22.09 -0.12 16.74
CA THR A 752 -23.20 0.44 17.50
C THR A 752 -23.59 -0.46 18.67
N VAL A 753 -24.13 0.14 19.73
CA VAL A 753 -24.63 -0.59 20.89
C VAL A 753 -25.80 -1.52 20.51
N ALA A 754 -26.63 -1.11 19.55
CA ALA A 754 -27.71 -1.95 19.04
C ALA A 754 -27.18 -3.23 18.35
N ASP A 755 -26.14 -3.11 17.54
CA ASP A 755 -25.51 -4.27 16.91
C ASP A 755 -24.87 -5.20 17.98
N ALA A 756 -24.26 -4.63 19.04
CA ALA A 756 -23.69 -5.42 20.14
C ALA A 756 -24.78 -6.19 20.91
N ALA A 757 -25.95 -5.59 21.11
CA ALA A 757 -27.08 -6.25 21.76
C ALA A 757 -27.63 -7.40 20.91
N ALA A 758 -27.78 -7.19 19.59
CA ALA A 758 -28.19 -8.24 18.65
C ALA A 758 -27.20 -9.42 18.65
N GLU A 759 -25.90 -9.12 18.63
CA GLU A 759 -24.83 -10.12 18.63
C GLU A 759 -24.76 -10.89 19.96
N LEU A 760 -24.86 -10.20 21.11
CA LEU A 760 -24.89 -10.85 22.42
C LEU A 760 -26.08 -11.81 22.55
N GLY A 761 -27.28 -11.37 22.11
CA GLY A 761 -28.49 -12.19 22.15
C GLY A 761 -28.36 -13.49 21.37
N ALA A 762 -27.57 -13.48 20.28
CA ALA A 762 -27.32 -14.69 19.49
C ALA A 762 -26.36 -15.66 20.20
N ILE A 763 -25.30 -15.18 20.86
CA ILE A 763 -24.22 -16.04 21.38
C ILE A 763 -24.40 -16.47 22.84
N ALA A 764 -25.18 -15.72 23.63
CA ALA A 764 -25.39 -15.98 25.05
C ALA A 764 -26.16 -17.29 25.32
N GLY A 765 -25.98 -17.85 26.51
CA GLY A 765 -26.72 -19.00 27.01
C GLY A 765 -25.87 -20.24 27.28
N LYS A 766 -26.48 -21.18 28.00
CA LYS A 766 -25.82 -22.36 28.58
C LYS A 766 -25.18 -23.28 27.54
N ASP A 767 -24.07 -23.90 27.94
CA ASP A 767 -23.37 -24.97 27.25
C ASP A 767 -23.00 -26.08 28.25
N PRO A 768 -23.55 -27.30 28.11
CA PRO A 768 -23.23 -28.41 28.99
C PRO A 768 -21.74 -28.79 29.02
N GLU A 769 -20.96 -28.47 27.97
CA GLU A 769 -19.52 -28.72 27.93
C GLU A 769 -18.69 -27.66 28.69
N ASP A 770 -19.30 -26.53 29.06
CA ASP A 770 -18.65 -25.45 29.81
C ASP A 770 -19.34 -25.22 31.17
N PRO A 771 -18.76 -25.77 32.28
CA PRO A 771 -19.31 -25.63 33.61
C PRO A 771 -19.52 -24.18 34.10
N ALA A 772 -18.79 -23.20 33.57
CA ALA A 772 -19.02 -21.80 33.97
C ALA A 772 -20.40 -21.30 33.56
N THR A 773 -20.94 -21.85 32.47
CA THR A 773 -22.25 -21.44 31.95
C THR A 773 -23.43 -21.96 32.75
N ALA A 774 -23.21 -22.89 33.69
CA ALA A 774 -24.25 -23.36 34.59
C ALA A 774 -24.90 -22.22 35.40
N THR A 775 -24.14 -21.14 35.65
CA THR A 775 -24.61 -19.95 36.39
C THR A 775 -25.32 -18.92 35.53
N ALA A 776 -25.35 -19.10 34.20
CA ALA A 776 -26.07 -18.19 33.31
C ALA A 776 -27.59 -18.27 33.55
N PRO A 777 -28.34 -17.19 33.27
CA PRO A 777 -29.81 -17.21 33.30
C PRO A 777 -30.38 -18.35 32.45
N ASP A 778 -31.46 -18.98 32.90
CA ASP A 778 -32.15 -20.04 32.16
C ASP A 778 -32.72 -19.54 30.83
N THR A 779 -33.14 -18.28 30.79
CA THR A 779 -33.60 -17.58 29.58
C THR A 779 -32.66 -16.43 29.29
N VAL A 780 -32.13 -16.39 28.07
CA VAL A 780 -31.31 -15.27 27.60
C VAL A 780 -32.21 -14.02 27.50
N PRO A 781 -31.85 -12.89 28.15
CA PRO A 781 -32.60 -11.65 28.02
C PRO A 781 -32.67 -11.16 26.57
N ASP A 782 -33.79 -10.55 26.20
CA ASP A 782 -33.86 -9.78 24.95
C ASP A 782 -33.12 -8.45 25.12
N TYR A 783 -31.83 -8.47 24.79
CA TYR A 783 -30.96 -7.31 24.91
C TYR A 783 -31.33 -6.17 23.96
N LEU A 784 -31.99 -6.45 22.83
CA LEU A 784 -32.45 -5.40 21.91
C LEU A 784 -33.68 -4.68 22.49
N ALA A 785 -34.60 -5.41 23.11
CA ALA A 785 -35.76 -4.83 23.77
C ALA A 785 -35.40 -3.96 24.98
N ALA A 786 -34.23 -4.17 25.59
CA ALA A 786 -33.74 -3.38 26.72
C ALA A 786 -33.22 -1.98 26.32
N LEU A 787 -32.98 -1.72 25.03
CA LEU A 787 -32.39 -0.46 24.57
C LEU A 787 -33.41 0.69 24.63
N SER A 788 -33.04 1.76 25.32
CA SER A 788 -33.87 2.98 25.41
C SER A 788 -33.00 4.24 25.41
N PRO A 789 -33.33 5.26 24.61
CA PRO A 789 -32.63 6.55 24.65
C PRO A 789 -32.74 7.27 26.01
N THR A 790 -33.70 6.88 26.85
CA THR A 790 -33.94 7.47 28.17
C THR A 790 -33.46 6.59 29.33
N ALA A 791 -32.72 5.52 29.06
CA ALA A 791 -32.32 4.53 30.08
C ALA A 791 -31.52 5.11 31.26
N LEU A 792 -30.85 6.25 31.07
CA LEU A 792 -30.09 6.95 32.12
C LEU A 792 -30.96 7.86 33.02
N ALA A 793 -32.19 8.21 32.61
CA ALA A 793 -33.03 9.12 33.36
C ALA A 793 -33.38 8.54 34.75
N GLY A 794 -33.11 9.33 35.80
CA GLY A 794 -33.34 8.93 37.19
C GLY A 794 -32.36 7.89 37.73
N LYS A 795 -31.33 7.51 36.96
CA LYS A 795 -30.32 6.54 37.40
C LYS A 795 -29.19 7.19 38.17
N ARG A 796 -28.60 6.46 39.11
CA ARG A 796 -27.41 6.87 39.86
C ARG A 796 -26.19 6.19 39.26
N ILE A 797 -25.22 6.96 38.79
CA ILE A 797 -24.03 6.43 38.10
C ILE A 797 -22.78 6.83 38.88
N GLY A 798 -21.97 5.83 39.28
CA GLY A 798 -20.67 6.07 39.89
C GLY A 798 -19.70 6.64 38.88
N VAL A 799 -18.98 7.71 39.20
CA VAL A 799 -17.92 8.31 38.36
C VAL A 799 -16.63 8.41 39.16
N ILE A 800 -15.48 8.31 38.50
CA ILE A 800 -14.18 8.44 39.16
C ILE A 800 -13.56 9.81 38.86
N ALA A 801 -12.72 10.31 39.76
CA ALA A 801 -11.97 11.53 39.52
C ALA A 801 -10.97 11.33 38.36
N ASN A 802 -11.07 12.14 37.31
CA ASN A 802 -10.18 12.10 36.16
C ASN A 802 -10.15 13.45 35.42
N THR A 803 -9.04 13.77 34.75
CA THR A 803 -8.84 15.02 34.02
C THR A 803 -8.91 14.87 32.49
N ASN A 804 -9.14 13.64 31.98
CA ASN A 804 -9.32 13.40 30.55
C ASN A 804 -10.58 14.13 30.06
N ALA A 805 -10.42 15.03 29.08
CA ALA A 805 -11.47 15.92 28.62
C ALA A 805 -12.69 15.18 28.06
N GLN A 806 -12.46 14.09 27.33
CA GLN A 806 -13.50 13.27 26.70
C GLN A 806 -14.32 12.53 27.77
N TYR A 807 -13.66 12.00 28.80
CA TYR A 807 -14.34 11.40 29.95
C TYR A 807 -15.16 12.43 30.74
N VAL A 808 -14.59 13.61 31.02
CA VAL A 808 -15.31 14.68 31.72
C VAL A 808 -16.54 15.14 30.92
N ALA A 809 -16.40 15.30 29.60
CA ALA A 809 -17.53 15.60 28.73
C ALA A 809 -18.59 14.49 28.75
N ALA A 810 -18.17 13.22 28.77
CA ALA A 810 -19.08 12.09 28.87
C ALA A 810 -19.88 12.08 30.18
N VAL A 811 -19.23 12.39 31.30
CA VAL A 811 -19.91 12.56 32.60
C VAL A 811 -20.98 13.65 32.51
N SER A 812 -20.68 14.79 31.89
CA SER A 812 -21.66 15.86 31.68
C SER A 812 -22.84 15.45 30.79
N VAL A 813 -22.60 14.65 29.74
CA VAL A 813 -23.68 14.10 28.91
C VAL A 813 -24.57 13.15 29.72
N VAL A 814 -23.97 12.26 30.52
CA VAL A 814 -24.73 11.35 31.38
C VAL A 814 -25.62 12.13 32.36
N GLN A 815 -25.11 13.22 32.95
CA GLN A 815 -25.91 14.13 33.77
C GLN A 815 -27.05 14.79 32.98
N ALA A 816 -26.77 15.28 31.77
CA ALA A 816 -27.78 15.92 30.91
C ALA A 816 -28.89 14.96 30.47
N LEU A 817 -28.61 13.65 30.41
CA LEU A 817 -29.60 12.59 30.17
C LEU A 817 -30.44 12.24 31.42
N GLY A 818 -30.27 12.97 32.52
CA GLY A 818 -31.07 12.85 33.73
C GLY A 818 -30.53 11.85 34.76
N ALA A 819 -29.29 11.38 34.61
CA ALA A 819 -28.64 10.58 35.64
C ALA A 819 -28.00 11.46 36.73
N THR A 820 -28.09 11.01 37.98
CA THR A 820 -27.32 11.56 39.10
C THR A 820 -25.95 10.90 39.13
N THR A 821 -24.88 11.65 38.86
CA THR A 821 -23.52 11.11 38.95
C THR A 821 -22.95 11.27 40.36
N VAL A 822 -22.39 10.20 40.91
CA VAL A 822 -21.82 10.17 42.27
C VAL A 822 -20.35 9.82 42.18
N THR A 823 -19.47 10.64 42.75
CA THR A 823 -18.03 10.33 42.76
C THR A 823 -17.75 9.13 43.67
N VAL A 824 -17.08 8.12 43.13
CA VAL A 824 -16.62 6.91 43.83
C VAL A 824 -15.11 6.76 43.71
N SER A 825 -14.50 5.96 44.58
CA SER A 825 -13.09 5.60 44.46
C SER A 825 -12.92 4.60 43.32
N THR A 826 -11.81 4.69 42.58
CA THR A 826 -11.50 3.70 41.54
C THR A 826 -11.32 2.31 42.16
N PRO A 827 -12.13 1.30 41.79
CA PRO A 827 -11.94 -0.06 42.26
C PRO A 827 -10.50 -0.56 42.05
N SER A 828 -9.87 -1.06 43.10
CA SER A 828 -8.50 -1.57 43.05
C SER A 828 -8.33 -2.77 44.00
N SER A 829 -7.36 -3.63 43.71
CA SER A 829 -7.01 -4.76 44.57
C SER A 829 -5.51 -5.07 44.43
N ASN A 830 -4.86 -5.30 45.57
CA ASN A 830 -3.43 -5.65 45.66
C ASN A 830 -3.20 -7.17 45.72
N ALA A 831 -4.23 -7.98 45.49
CA ALA A 831 -4.08 -9.43 45.47
C ALA A 831 -3.07 -9.85 44.39
N PRO A 832 -2.08 -10.72 44.70
CA PRO A 832 -1.05 -11.15 43.75
C PRO A 832 -1.64 -11.67 42.43
N PHE A 833 -1.02 -11.26 41.32
CA PHE A 833 -1.47 -11.56 39.96
C PHE A 833 -0.50 -12.53 39.28
N ASP A 834 -0.71 -13.84 39.43
CA ASP A 834 -0.08 -14.84 38.55
C ASP A 834 -0.88 -16.15 38.47
N ILE A 835 -2.17 -16.07 38.15
CA ILE A 835 -2.97 -17.27 37.86
C ILE A 835 -2.88 -17.70 36.38
N LEU A 836 -2.53 -16.78 35.49
CA LEU A 836 -2.52 -17.04 34.05
C LEU A 836 -1.38 -18.00 33.65
N THR A 837 -0.20 -17.84 34.23
CA THR A 837 0.97 -18.68 33.93
C THR A 837 0.70 -20.17 34.21
N PRO A 838 0.22 -20.58 35.40
CA PRO A 838 -0.10 -21.98 35.66
C PRO A 838 -1.34 -22.48 34.89
N GLU A 839 -2.33 -21.63 34.61
CA GLU A 839 -3.53 -22.03 33.87
C GLU A 839 -3.28 -22.25 32.38
N PHE A 840 -2.42 -21.46 31.75
CA PHE A 840 -2.22 -21.51 30.31
C PHE A 840 -1.80 -22.89 29.81
N LYS A 841 -0.79 -23.53 30.42
CA LYS A 841 -0.40 -24.91 30.10
C LYS A 841 -1.56 -25.89 30.29
N ARG A 842 -2.26 -25.83 31.42
CA ARG A 842 -3.38 -26.73 31.74
C ARG A 842 -4.49 -26.62 30.70
N ASP A 843 -4.94 -25.40 30.45
CA ASP A 843 -6.11 -25.12 29.62
C ASP A 843 -5.79 -25.29 28.14
N LEU A 844 -4.60 -24.86 27.68
CA LEU A 844 -4.17 -25.07 26.30
C LEU A 844 -3.98 -26.56 25.99
N ASN A 845 -3.35 -27.33 26.88
CA ASN A 845 -3.22 -28.78 26.69
C ASN A 845 -4.59 -29.46 26.65
N ALA A 846 -5.52 -29.04 27.52
CA ALA A 846 -6.88 -29.55 27.51
C ALA A 846 -7.60 -29.23 26.18
N TYR A 847 -7.41 -28.03 25.61
CA TYR A 847 -7.93 -27.66 24.29
C TYR A 847 -7.29 -28.45 23.15
N LEU A 848 -5.96 -28.54 23.11
CA LEU A 848 -5.22 -29.24 22.04
C LEU A 848 -5.51 -30.75 22.03
N GLY A 849 -5.78 -31.33 23.20
CA GLY A 849 -6.18 -32.73 23.34
C GLY A 849 -7.55 -33.06 22.72
N ARG A 850 -8.42 -32.06 22.53
CA ARG A 850 -9.75 -32.23 21.89
C ARG A 850 -9.65 -32.27 20.37
N LEU A 851 -8.60 -31.68 19.81
CA LEU A 851 -8.47 -31.52 18.37
C LEU A 851 -8.27 -32.87 17.67
N PRO A 852 -8.67 -32.99 16.39
CA PRO A 852 -8.48 -34.20 15.59
C PRO A 852 -7.05 -34.71 15.62
N ALA A 853 -6.84 -36.01 15.41
CA ALA A 853 -5.50 -36.61 15.38
C ALA A 853 -4.55 -35.96 14.36
N SER A 854 -5.08 -35.32 13.31
CA SER A 854 -4.33 -34.57 12.30
C SER A 854 -3.83 -33.19 12.76
N ALA A 855 -4.21 -32.71 13.93
CA ALA A 855 -3.76 -31.41 14.43
C ALA A 855 -2.24 -31.41 14.67
N PRO A 856 -1.52 -30.34 14.31
CA PRO A 856 -0.05 -30.33 14.26
C PRO A 856 0.61 -30.37 15.64
N MET A 857 -0.08 -29.89 16.67
CA MET A 857 0.41 -29.79 18.04
C MET A 857 -0.60 -30.41 19.01
N LYS A 858 -0.11 -31.05 20.07
CA LYS A 858 -0.95 -31.67 21.10
C LYS A 858 -0.72 -31.10 22.50
N THR A 859 0.40 -30.41 22.70
CA THR A 859 0.76 -29.79 23.98
C THR A 859 1.45 -28.43 23.80
N LEU A 860 1.49 -27.64 24.87
CA LEU A 860 2.29 -26.42 24.96
C LEU A 860 3.79 -26.73 24.76
N THR A 861 4.25 -27.90 25.21
CA THR A 861 5.63 -28.36 25.02
C THR A 861 5.96 -28.53 23.54
N ASP A 862 5.03 -29.07 22.74
CA ASP A 862 5.23 -29.21 21.27
C ASP A 862 5.42 -27.83 20.62
N ILE A 863 4.59 -26.85 21.00
CA ILE A 863 4.66 -25.47 20.50
C ILE A 863 6.00 -24.84 20.88
N LYS A 864 6.42 -24.94 22.16
CA LYS A 864 7.71 -24.41 22.64
C LYS A 864 8.88 -24.96 21.83
N ASN A 865 8.88 -26.28 21.58
CA ASN A 865 9.93 -26.95 20.84
C ASN A 865 9.91 -26.58 19.34
N TYR A 866 8.73 -26.49 18.74
CA TYR A 866 8.57 -26.01 17.37
C TYR A 866 9.15 -24.61 17.20
N ASN A 867 8.81 -23.70 18.12
CA ASN A 867 9.27 -22.32 18.10
C ASN A 867 10.80 -22.22 18.23
N ALA A 868 11.41 -23.05 19.09
CA ALA A 868 12.86 -23.12 19.25
C ALA A 868 13.58 -23.63 18.00
N ALA A 869 12.95 -24.52 17.23
CA ALA A 869 13.48 -25.03 15.96
C ALA A 869 13.30 -24.04 14.78
N HIS A 870 12.36 -23.08 14.89
CA HIS A 870 12.03 -22.12 13.83
C HIS A 870 12.09 -20.65 14.32
N PRO A 871 13.20 -20.17 14.90
CA PRO A 871 13.26 -18.87 15.55
C PRO A 871 13.12 -17.68 14.59
N ALA A 872 13.42 -17.87 13.31
CA ALA A 872 13.23 -16.85 12.28
C ALA A 872 11.74 -16.50 12.07
N ASP A 873 10.87 -17.52 12.19
CA ASP A 873 9.43 -17.42 11.92
C ASP A 873 8.60 -17.22 13.19
N ALA A 874 8.88 -18.01 14.24
CA ALA A 874 7.99 -18.15 15.38
C ALA A 874 8.28 -17.17 16.53
N THR A 875 9.50 -16.63 16.64
CA THR A 875 9.93 -15.92 17.85
C THR A 875 10.55 -14.56 17.56
N LYS A 876 9.97 -13.75 16.64
CA LYS A 876 10.43 -12.37 16.37
C LYS A 876 10.62 -11.57 17.67
N TYR A 877 9.68 -11.68 18.61
CA TYR A 877 9.72 -11.00 19.91
C TYR A 877 10.09 -11.92 21.09
N GLY A 878 10.38 -13.20 20.84
CA GLY A 878 10.64 -14.22 21.87
C GLY A 878 9.42 -15.08 22.23
N GLN A 879 9.55 -15.91 23.29
CA GLN A 879 8.50 -16.83 23.77
C GLN A 879 8.54 -17.06 25.29
N SER A 880 8.91 -16.04 26.06
CA SER A 880 9.19 -16.17 27.50
C SER A 880 7.99 -16.66 28.34
N GLN A 881 6.75 -16.31 27.97
CA GLN A 881 5.56 -16.73 28.72
C GLN A 881 5.20 -18.19 28.46
N VAL A 882 5.38 -18.66 27.21
CA VAL A 882 5.27 -20.10 26.87
C VAL A 882 6.26 -20.92 27.70
N ILE A 883 7.52 -20.48 27.79
CA ILE A 883 8.55 -21.18 28.58
C ILE A 883 8.17 -21.20 30.07
N ALA A 884 7.75 -20.07 30.63
CA ALA A 884 7.37 -19.97 32.03
C ALA A 884 6.16 -20.84 32.38
N SER A 885 5.13 -20.84 31.52
CA SER A 885 3.93 -21.65 31.71
C SER A 885 4.21 -23.14 31.56
N ASP A 886 5.02 -23.55 30.57
CA ASP A 886 5.40 -24.95 30.35
C ASP A 886 6.16 -25.55 31.55
N ALA A 887 6.88 -24.71 32.30
CA ALA A 887 7.59 -25.11 33.53
C ALA A 887 6.67 -25.32 34.75
N THR A 888 5.40 -24.93 34.69
CA THR A 888 4.44 -25.16 35.79
C THR A 888 3.93 -26.60 35.79
N ASP A 889 3.61 -27.12 36.99
CA ASP A 889 3.04 -28.46 37.15
C ASP A 889 1.89 -28.46 38.16
N LEU A 890 0.66 -28.33 37.65
CA LEU A 890 -0.56 -28.41 38.47
C LEU A 890 -0.98 -29.85 38.81
N THR A 891 -0.21 -30.87 38.39
CA THR A 891 -0.39 -32.24 38.91
C THR A 891 0.29 -32.40 40.27
N ASP A 892 1.27 -31.54 40.60
CA ASP A 892 1.81 -31.42 41.94
C ASP A 892 0.75 -30.85 42.91
N PRO A 893 0.39 -31.57 43.99
CA PRO A 893 -0.66 -31.12 44.90
C PRO A 893 -0.37 -29.78 45.59
N ALA A 894 0.90 -29.46 45.87
CA ALA A 894 1.26 -28.23 46.56
C ALA A 894 1.16 -27.01 45.63
N GLN A 895 1.68 -27.12 44.40
CA GLN A 895 1.50 -26.09 43.37
C GLN A 895 0.02 -25.86 43.06
N ASN A 896 -0.77 -26.93 42.92
CA ASN A 896 -2.20 -26.82 42.67
C ASN A 896 -2.95 -26.14 43.83
N ALA A 897 -2.65 -26.50 45.09
CA ALA A 897 -3.25 -25.86 46.26
C ALA A 897 -2.92 -24.36 46.35
N ALA A 898 -1.66 -23.99 46.05
CA ALA A 898 -1.22 -22.60 46.00
C ALA A 898 -1.95 -21.82 44.88
N TYR A 899 -2.05 -22.39 43.69
CA TYR A 899 -2.79 -21.82 42.57
C TYR A 899 -4.27 -21.62 42.91
N VAL A 900 -4.97 -22.63 43.44
CA VAL A 900 -6.40 -22.54 43.80
C VAL A 900 -6.62 -21.43 44.84
N THR A 901 -5.75 -21.35 45.85
CA THR A 901 -5.82 -20.31 46.88
C THR A 901 -5.64 -18.91 46.27
N ALA A 902 -4.65 -18.74 45.39
CA ALA A 902 -4.39 -17.48 44.70
C ALA A 902 -5.57 -17.06 43.82
N ARG A 903 -6.09 -17.97 43.00
CA ARG A 903 -7.28 -17.76 42.14
C ARG A 903 -8.48 -17.30 42.95
N ASP A 904 -8.83 -18.02 44.00
CA ASP A 904 -10.02 -17.75 44.79
C ASP A 904 -9.89 -16.43 45.56
N THR A 905 -8.70 -16.14 46.10
CA THR A 905 -8.42 -14.88 46.80
C THR A 905 -8.51 -13.70 45.84
N GLN A 906 -7.89 -13.82 44.68
CA GLN A 906 -7.88 -12.79 43.65
C GLN A 906 -9.30 -12.48 43.15
N ARG A 907 -10.09 -13.52 42.82
CA ARG A 907 -11.45 -13.36 42.34
C ARG A 907 -12.33 -12.67 43.38
N ARG A 908 -12.31 -13.15 44.63
CA ARG A 908 -13.08 -12.53 45.73
C ARG A 908 -12.69 -11.08 45.96
N ALA A 909 -11.38 -10.78 46.01
CA ALA A 909 -10.91 -9.42 46.23
C ALA A 909 -11.31 -8.47 45.08
N ALA A 910 -11.32 -8.96 43.83
CA ALA A 910 -11.76 -8.18 42.68
C ALA A 910 -13.27 -7.91 42.70
N GLN A 911 -14.09 -8.92 43.04
CA GLN A 911 -15.53 -8.77 43.21
C GLN A 911 -15.84 -7.74 44.30
N GLN A 912 -15.27 -7.92 45.50
CA GLN A 912 -15.44 -7.00 46.62
C GLN A 912 -15.02 -5.56 46.27
N ALA A 913 -13.92 -5.38 45.53
CA ALA A 913 -13.47 -4.05 45.14
C ALA A 913 -14.47 -3.32 44.25
N ILE A 914 -15.15 -4.01 43.33
CA ILE A 914 -16.19 -3.41 42.47
C ILE A 914 -17.50 -3.26 43.25
N ASP A 915 -17.94 -4.31 43.93
CA ASP A 915 -19.20 -4.36 44.66
C ASP A 915 -19.26 -3.27 45.74
N ASN A 916 -18.17 -3.05 46.49
CA ASN A 916 -18.10 -1.99 47.50
C ASN A 916 -18.27 -0.58 46.93
N GLN A 917 -17.90 -0.34 45.67
CA GLN A 917 -18.11 0.96 45.04
C GLN A 917 -19.52 1.08 44.47
N LEU A 918 -20.13 -0.02 44.03
CA LEU A 918 -21.53 -0.06 43.59
C LEU A 918 -22.50 0.14 44.76
N THR A 919 -22.26 -0.54 45.88
CA THR A 919 -23.06 -0.41 47.12
C THR A 919 -22.62 0.76 48.01
N ARG A 920 -21.58 1.49 47.58
CA ARG A 920 -20.91 2.57 48.33
C ARG A 920 -20.48 2.20 49.75
N GLY A 921 -20.38 0.91 50.08
CA GLY A 921 -20.09 0.41 51.42
C GLY A 921 -21.18 0.71 52.44
N THR A 922 -22.40 1.06 52.00
CA THR A 922 -23.55 1.38 52.84
C THR A 922 -24.57 0.24 52.86
N ALA A 923 -25.34 0.14 53.93
CA ALA A 923 -26.45 -0.83 54.02
C ALA A 923 -27.76 -0.29 53.42
N ASP A 924 -27.82 0.99 53.04
CA ASP A 924 -28.99 1.63 52.44
C ASP A 924 -28.94 1.53 50.91
N PRO A 925 -29.83 0.74 50.27
CA PRO A 925 -29.85 0.61 48.82
C PRO A 925 -30.18 1.91 48.07
N ALA A 926 -30.70 2.94 48.75
CA ALA A 926 -30.93 4.25 48.14
C ALA A 926 -29.62 4.98 47.79
N ASP A 927 -28.51 4.59 48.44
CA ASP A 927 -27.19 5.16 48.17
C ASP A 927 -26.52 4.55 46.93
N ASP A 928 -26.85 3.31 46.59
CA ASP A 928 -26.24 2.50 45.53
C ASP A 928 -26.18 3.23 44.18
N VAL A 929 -25.18 2.85 43.38
CA VAL A 929 -25.05 3.24 41.98
C VAL A 929 -25.26 2.03 41.08
N GLU A 930 -25.89 2.28 39.93
CA GLU A 930 -26.34 1.26 39.00
C GLU A 930 -25.23 0.73 38.09
N ALA A 931 -24.17 1.53 37.90
CA ALA A 931 -22.95 1.21 37.17
C ALA A 931 -21.83 2.19 37.55
N ILE A 932 -20.58 1.82 37.29
CA ILE A 932 -19.41 2.71 37.40
C ILE A 932 -18.96 3.10 36.00
N LEU A 933 -19.00 4.39 35.70
CA LEU A 933 -18.48 4.99 34.47
C LEU A 933 -17.01 5.35 34.65
N THR A 934 -16.13 4.85 33.79
CA THR A 934 -14.69 5.14 33.80
C THR A 934 -14.18 5.52 32.42
N PRO A 935 -13.00 6.16 32.28
CA PRO A 935 -12.25 6.06 31.04
C PRO A 935 -12.11 4.58 30.66
N ALA A 936 -12.17 4.26 29.36
CA ALA A 936 -11.98 2.88 28.94
C ALA A 936 -10.58 2.39 29.32
N GLY A 937 -10.47 1.10 29.67
CA GLY A 937 -9.21 0.51 30.12
C GLY A 937 -8.96 0.59 31.63
N THR A 938 -9.62 1.50 32.37
CA THR A 938 -9.34 1.70 33.80
C THR A 938 -9.60 0.46 34.65
N LEU A 939 -10.72 -0.25 34.41
CA LEU A 939 -11.11 -1.41 35.21
C LEU A 939 -10.85 -2.75 34.50
N THR A 940 -10.10 -2.75 33.40
CA THR A 940 -9.84 -3.95 32.60
C THR A 940 -9.37 -5.14 33.43
N GLY A 941 -8.29 -4.98 34.19
CA GLY A 941 -7.73 -6.09 34.96
C GLY A 941 -8.61 -6.52 36.14
N ILE A 942 -9.31 -5.59 36.79
CA ILE A 942 -10.13 -5.92 37.97
C ILE A 942 -11.48 -6.50 37.58
N GLY A 943 -12.15 -5.99 36.54
CA GLY A 943 -13.36 -6.58 35.99
C GLY A 943 -13.09 -7.97 35.42
N ALA A 944 -11.94 -8.16 34.78
CA ALA A 944 -11.46 -9.46 34.33
C ALA A 944 -11.49 -10.51 35.44
N ARG A 945 -10.77 -10.21 36.53
CA ARG A 945 -10.64 -11.05 37.73
C ARG A 945 -11.97 -11.27 38.46
N ALA A 946 -12.84 -10.25 38.49
CA ALA A 946 -14.16 -10.36 39.11
C ALA A 946 -15.12 -11.26 38.30
N GLY A 947 -14.85 -11.38 37.00
CA GLY A 947 -15.72 -12.06 36.04
C GLY A 947 -16.94 -11.23 35.62
N TYR A 948 -16.87 -9.89 35.78
CA TYR A 948 -17.98 -8.97 35.59
C TYR A 948 -18.01 -8.32 34.18
N PRO A 949 -19.19 -7.90 33.71
CA PRO A 949 -19.32 -7.33 32.38
C PRO A 949 -18.81 -5.89 32.31
N GLN A 950 -18.28 -5.54 31.14
CA GLN A 950 -17.78 -4.20 30.83
C GLN A 950 -18.18 -3.80 29.42
N LEU A 951 -18.93 -2.71 29.29
CA LEU A 951 -19.29 -2.14 28.00
C LEU A 951 -18.44 -0.90 27.73
N VAL A 952 -17.69 -0.90 26.63
CA VAL A 952 -17.01 0.27 26.10
C VAL A 952 -17.82 0.89 24.96
N VAL A 953 -17.96 2.22 24.98
CA VAL A 953 -18.56 3.00 23.89
C VAL A 953 -17.65 4.16 23.48
N PRO A 954 -17.70 4.61 22.20
CA PRO A 954 -16.91 5.75 21.72
C PRO A 954 -17.23 7.06 22.43
N ALA A 955 -16.21 7.85 22.76
CA ALA A 955 -16.32 9.14 23.46
C ALA A 955 -15.58 10.28 22.74
N GLY A 956 -15.36 10.14 21.44
CA GLY A 956 -14.71 11.13 20.59
C GLY A 956 -13.24 10.82 20.33
N TYR A 957 -12.44 11.87 20.13
CA TYR A 957 -11.04 11.77 19.68
C TYR A 957 -10.15 12.66 20.55
N ALA A 958 -8.90 12.24 20.75
CA ALA A 958 -7.93 13.00 21.55
C ALA A 958 -7.61 14.37 20.92
N ALA A 959 -7.38 15.38 21.76
CA ALA A 959 -7.12 16.74 21.29
C ALA A 959 -5.78 16.81 20.52
N GLY A 960 -5.80 17.40 19.33
CA GLY A 960 -4.61 17.51 18.49
C GLY A 960 -4.17 16.22 17.80
N SER A 961 -4.92 15.12 17.94
CA SER A 961 -4.68 13.87 17.20
C SER A 961 -5.97 13.32 16.58
N ARG A 962 -5.85 12.22 15.84
CA ARG A 962 -6.95 11.49 15.18
C ARG A 962 -7.37 10.25 16.00
N ASP A 963 -6.86 10.13 17.22
CA ASP A 963 -6.90 8.87 17.97
C ASP A 963 -8.22 8.73 18.72
N PRO A 964 -8.98 7.63 18.51
CA PRO A 964 -10.23 7.40 19.22
C PRO A 964 -10.05 7.27 20.73
N VAL A 965 -11.03 7.76 21.48
CA VAL A 965 -11.12 7.63 22.93
C VAL A 965 -12.46 6.96 23.28
N GLY A 966 -12.45 6.06 24.26
CA GLY A 966 -13.65 5.38 24.76
C GLY A 966 -13.88 5.59 26.26
N ILE A 967 -15.12 5.35 26.68
CA ILE A 967 -15.51 5.25 28.09
C ILE A 967 -16.11 3.87 28.36
N GLY A 968 -16.04 3.41 29.60
CA GLY A 968 -16.53 2.11 30.04
C GLY A 968 -17.66 2.22 31.08
N PHE A 969 -18.78 1.54 30.84
CA PHE A 969 -19.79 1.24 31.85
C PHE A 969 -19.50 -0.14 32.46
N ASN A 970 -19.35 -0.19 33.78
CA ASN A 970 -18.98 -1.38 34.52
C ASN A 970 -20.08 -1.73 35.53
N GLY A 971 -20.44 -3.01 35.63
CA GLY A 971 -21.49 -3.48 36.54
C GLY A 971 -21.13 -4.81 37.21
N THR A 972 -22.07 -5.38 37.95
CA THR A 972 -21.96 -6.73 38.51
C THR A 972 -22.28 -7.81 37.47
N ALA A 973 -22.03 -9.07 37.82
CA ALA A 973 -22.41 -10.22 37.01
C ALA A 973 -23.87 -10.14 36.53
N TYR A 974 -24.09 -10.47 35.26
CA TYR A 974 -25.38 -10.51 34.56
C TYR A 974 -26.09 -9.15 34.39
N SER A 975 -25.35 -8.03 34.49
CA SER A 975 -25.89 -6.68 34.29
C SER A 975 -25.85 -6.18 32.84
N GLU A 976 -25.54 -7.02 31.84
CA GLU A 976 -25.30 -6.63 30.45
C GLU A 976 -26.46 -5.83 29.84
N ALA A 977 -27.72 -6.22 30.11
CA ALA A 977 -28.89 -5.51 29.60
C ALA A 977 -28.95 -4.06 30.09
N LYS A 978 -28.58 -3.82 31.35
CA LYS A 978 -28.51 -2.49 31.95
C LYS A 978 -27.37 -1.68 31.34
N LEU A 979 -26.18 -2.28 31.22
CA LEU A 979 -25.01 -1.61 30.65
C LEU A 979 -25.25 -1.24 29.18
N LEU A 980 -25.82 -2.14 28.37
CA LEU A 980 -26.22 -1.89 26.99
C LEU A 980 -27.25 -0.76 26.90
N ALA A 981 -28.27 -0.74 27.76
CA ALA A 981 -29.24 0.35 27.79
C ALA A 981 -28.59 1.72 28.09
N PHE A 982 -27.66 1.78 29.06
CA PHE A 982 -26.93 3.01 29.39
C PHE A 982 -26.00 3.47 28.27
N GLY A 983 -25.24 2.54 27.68
CA GLY A 983 -24.38 2.81 26.54
C GLY A 983 -25.18 3.30 25.33
N TYR A 984 -26.35 2.72 25.08
CA TYR A 984 -27.23 3.12 23.97
C TYR A 984 -27.78 4.53 24.19
N ALA A 985 -28.28 4.87 25.38
CA ALA A 985 -28.72 6.24 25.70
C ALA A 985 -27.61 7.27 25.44
N TYR A 986 -26.39 6.98 25.90
CA TYR A 986 -25.22 7.82 25.65
C TYR A 986 -24.85 7.92 24.17
N GLU A 987 -24.83 6.79 23.44
CA GLU A 987 -24.54 6.74 22.01
C GLU A 987 -25.54 7.57 21.21
N GLN A 988 -26.84 7.41 21.48
CA GLN A 988 -27.90 8.12 20.76
C GLN A 988 -27.87 9.63 21.00
N ALA A 989 -27.46 10.06 22.20
CA ALA A 989 -27.32 11.47 22.54
C ALA A 989 -26.11 12.14 21.87
N THR A 990 -25.05 11.38 21.60
CA THR A 990 -23.74 11.95 21.23
C THR A 990 -23.35 11.70 19.78
N LYS A 991 -23.62 10.50 19.24
CA LYS A 991 -23.27 10.06 17.89
C LYS A 991 -21.81 10.37 17.51
N LEU A 992 -20.89 10.23 18.48
CA LEU A 992 -19.50 10.68 18.34
C LEU A 992 -18.63 9.83 17.41
N ARG A 993 -19.01 8.58 17.16
CA ARG A 993 -18.25 7.71 16.26
C ARG A 993 -18.33 8.26 14.83
N LYS A 994 -17.17 8.51 14.23
CA LYS A 994 -16.99 8.73 12.80
C LYS A 994 -16.21 7.58 12.18
N PRO A 995 -16.50 7.18 10.94
CA PRO A 995 -15.74 6.14 10.25
C PRO A 995 -14.27 6.58 9.97
N PRO A 996 -13.32 5.63 9.86
CA PRO A 996 -11.92 5.93 9.57
C PRO A 996 -11.71 6.81 8.33
N SER A 997 -12.51 6.61 7.28
CA SER A 997 -12.42 7.39 6.04
C SER A 997 -12.73 8.88 6.19
N GLU A 998 -13.52 9.28 7.21
CA GLU A 998 -13.79 10.69 7.52
C GLU A 998 -12.69 11.33 8.38
N ILE A 999 -12.04 10.55 9.24
CA ILE A 999 -11.00 11.05 10.15
C ILE A 999 -9.63 11.06 9.48
N ASN A 1000 -9.36 10.08 8.63
CA ASN A 1000 -8.08 9.91 7.95
C ASN A 1000 -8.29 9.61 6.45
N PRO A 1001 -8.82 10.59 5.68
CA PRO A 1001 -9.18 10.38 4.28
C PRO A 1001 -7.98 9.98 3.42
N SER A 1002 -6.76 10.45 3.73
CA SER A 1002 -5.56 10.08 2.96
C SER A 1002 -5.22 8.59 3.03
N LEU A 1003 -5.49 7.93 4.16
CA LEU A 1003 -5.29 6.49 4.32
C LEU A 1003 -6.35 5.68 3.55
N TRP A 1004 -7.57 6.22 3.42
CA TRP A 1004 -8.74 5.50 2.90
C TRP A 1004 -9.19 5.90 1.50
N ARG A 1005 -8.61 6.97 0.90
CA ARG A 1005 -9.07 7.61 -0.36
C ARG A 1005 -9.25 6.67 -1.55
N CYS A 1006 -8.63 5.50 -1.54
CA CYS A 1006 -8.65 4.52 -2.63
C CYS A 1006 -9.51 3.29 -2.38
N VAL A 1007 -10.34 3.33 -1.33
CA VAL A 1007 -11.21 2.23 -0.94
C VAL A 1007 -12.65 2.54 -1.35
N PRO A 1008 -13.29 1.73 -2.22
CA PRO A 1008 -14.68 1.94 -2.60
C PRO A 1008 -15.64 1.65 -1.44
N GLY A 1009 -16.81 2.29 -1.46
CA GLY A 1009 -17.84 2.12 -0.43
C GLY A 1009 -17.52 2.79 0.91
N ASN A 1010 -16.64 3.80 0.91
CA ASN A 1010 -16.36 4.65 2.07
C ASN A 1010 -17.47 5.68 2.31
N ALA A 1011 -17.62 6.10 3.57
CA ALA A 1011 -18.48 7.23 3.92
C ALA A 1011 -17.96 8.56 3.35
N TYR A 1012 -16.64 8.70 3.26
CA TYR A 1012 -15.99 9.84 2.61
C TYR A 1012 -15.40 9.44 1.25
N THR A 1013 -15.95 9.98 0.16
CA THR A 1013 -15.50 9.69 -1.21
C THR A 1013 -14.76 10.89 -1.81
N VAL A 1014 -13.45 10.76 -2.05
CA VAL A 1014 -12.69 11.73 -2.84
C VAL A 1014 -12.95 11.40 -4.33
N THR A 1015 -13.90 12.09 -4.95
CA THR A 1015 -14.41 11.75 -6.29
C THR A 1015 -13.50 12.15 -7.46
N THR A 1016 -12.34 12.79 -7.21
CA THR A 1016 -11.58 13.50 -8.26
C THR A 1016 -10.09 13.15 -8.40
N ARG A 1017 -9.53 12.18 -7.66
CA ARG A 1017 -8.06 11.98 -7.62
C ARG A 1017 -7.61 10.55 -7.89
N ALA A 1018 -6.50 10.42 -8.62
CA ALA A 1018 -5.96 9.14 -9.08
C ALA A 1018 -5.32 8.35 -7.92
N CYS A 1019 -5.78 7.10 -7.75
CA CYS A 1019 -5.22 6.14 -6.81
C CYS A 1019 -3.95 5.47 -7.37
N ALA A 1020 -2.82 5.60 -6.68
CA ALA A 1020 -1.55 4.93 -7.00
C ALA A 1020 -1.48 3.51 -6.38
N PRO A 1021 -0.62 2.59 -6.90
CA PRO A 1021 -0.71 1.87 -8.17
C PRO A 1021 -1.64 0.64 -8.01
N ASN A 1022 -2.94 0.89 -7.88
CA ASN A 1022 -3.92 -0.16 -7.65
C ASN A 1022 -4.78 -0.41 -8.90
N THR A 1023 -4.29 -0.06 -10.07
CA THR A 1023 -4.64 -0.68 -11.35
C THR A 1023 -3.40 -1.45 -11.81
N PRO A 1024 -3.28 -2.75 -11.51
CA PRO A 1024 -2.21 -3.53 -12.09
C PRO A 1024 -2.30 -3.40 -13.61
N ALA A 1025 -1.16 -3.15 -14.27
CA ALA A 1025 -1.05 -3.29 -15.73
C ALA A 1025 -1.42 -4.72 -16.19
N ASN A 1026 -1.51 -5.66 -15.25
CA ASN A 1026 -1.96 -7.05 -15.40
C ASN A 1026 -3.32 -7.34 -14.72
N ALA A 1027 -4.11 -6.33 -14.35
CA ALA A 1027 -5.54 -6.57 -14.44
C ALA A 1027 -5.70 -6.91 -15.92
N ASP A 1028 -6.13 -8.14 -16.23
CA ASP A 1028 -7.04 -8.27 -17.34
C ASP A 1028 -7.87 -7.01 -17.30
N ALA A 1029 -7.87 -6.26 -18.39
CA ALA A 1029 -9.10 -5.61 -18.74
C ALA A 1029 -10.12 -6.77 -18.78
N ALA A 1030 -10.67 -7.16 -17.62
CA ALA A 1030 -12.09 -7.19 -17.45
C ALA A 1030 -12.52 -6.04 -18.33
N ALA A 1031 -13.21 -6.42 -19.39
CA ALA A 1031 -13.98 -5.49 -20.16
C ALA A 1031 -14.81 -4.69 -19.14
N ALA A 1032 -14.22 -3.64 -18.55
CA ALA A 1032 -14.74 -2.33 -18.70
C ALA A 1032 -15.03 -2.27 -20.19
N THR A 1033 -16.28 -2.63 -20.51
CA THR A 1033 -17.06 -1.85 -21.44
C THR A 1033 -16.54 -0.43 -21.34
N VAL A 1034 -15.60 -0.11 -22.23
CA VAL A 1034 -15.13 1.24 -22.42
C VAL A 1034 -16.35 1.91 -23.02
N SER A 1035 -17.25 2.35 -22.15
CA SER A 1035 -18.23 3.37 -22.46
C SER A 1035 -17.52 4.72 -22.42
N GLY A 1036 -16.42 4.78 -23.18
CA GLY A 1036 -15.91 6.02 -23.71
C GLY A 1036 -16.43 6.06 -25.14
N THR A 1037 -17.42 6.91 -25.40
CA THR A 1037 -17.81 7.26 -26.76
C THR A 1037 -16.61 7.94 -27.40
N VAL A 1038 -15.77 7.21 -28.12
CA VAL A 1038 -14.87 7.83 -29.10
C VAL A 1038 -15.80 8.37 -30.17
N PRO A 1039 -15.84 9.70 -30.43
CA PRO A 1039 -16.67 10.23 -31.51
C PRO A 1039 -16.33 9.48 -32.78
N ALA A 1040 -17.34 8.92 -33.45
CA ALA A 1040 -17.17 8.24 -34.71
C ALA A 1040 -16.36 9.14 -35.64
N THR A 1041 -15.14 8.72 -35.99
CA THR A 1041 -14.31 9.46 -36.94
C THR A 1041 -14.78 9.08 -38.33
N LEU A 1042 -15.51 9.99 -38.96
CA LEU A 1042 -15.85 9.95 -40.39
C LEU A 1042 -14.91 10.89 -41.13
N SER A 1043 -14.07 10.36 -42.00
CA SER A 1043 -13.22 11.15 -42.89
C SER A 1043 -13.42 10.72 -44.33
N LEU A 1044 -13.68 11.69 -45.19
CA LEU A 1044 -13.84 11.53 -46.63
C LEU A 1044 -12.86 12.46 -47.34
N THR A 1045 -11.95 11.89 -48.12
CA THR A 1045 -11.03 12.67 -48.97
C THR A 1045 -11.33 12.35 -50.43
N LEU A 1046 -11.61 13.36 -51.24
CA LEU A 1046 -11.88 13.20 -52.67
C LEU A 1046 -10.59 13.37 -53.49
N GLY A 1047 -10.48 12.58 -54.56
CA GLY A 1047 -9.44 12.71 -55.56
C GLY A 1047 -9.70 13.87 -56.53
N THR A 1048 -9.01 13.84 -57.68
CA THR A 1048 -9.19 14.86 -58.72
C THR A 1048 -10.63 14.90 -59.24
N PRO A 1049 -11.20 16.08 -59.56
CA PRO A 1049 -12.55 16.18 -60.11
C PRO A 1049 -12.76 15.32 -61.37
N ALA A 1050 -13.92 14.65 -61.45
CA ALA A 1050 -14.28 13.85 -62.62
C ALA A 1050 -14.45 14.75 -63.84
N THR A 1051 -13.76 14.46 -64.94
CA THR A 1051 -13.79 15.25 -66.18
C THR A 1051 -14.24 14.38 -67.35
N PHE A 1052 -15.31 14.78 -68.02
CA PHE A 1052 -15.75 14.12 -69.26
C PHE A 1052 -14.88 14.52 -70.44
N GLY A 1053 -14.75 13.62 -71.42
CA GLY A 1053 -14.23 14.00 -72.74
C GLY A 1053 -15.18 14.95 -73.48
N ALA A 1054 -14.72 15.56 -74.58
CA ALA A 1054 -15.53 16.47 -75.38
C ALA A 1054 -16.80 15.80 -75.92
N PHE A 1055 -17.94 16.46 -75.77
CA PHE A 1055 -19.22 15.99 -76.31
C PHE A 1055 -19.31 16.29 -77.82
N THR A 1056 -19.60 15.26 -78.62
CA THR A 1056 -19.74 15.38 -80.08
C THR A 1056 -21.20 15.67 -80.47
N PRO A 1057 -21.50 16.79 -81.15
CA PRO A 1057 -22.84 17.08 -81.66
C PRO A 1057 -23.28 16.06 -82.72
N GLY A 1058 -24.58 15.75 -82.79
CA GLY A 1058 -25.15 14.89 -83.83
C GLY A 1058 -24.99 13.38 -83.61
N ILE A 1059 -24.31 12.95 -82.53
CA ILE A 1059 -24.04 11.54 -82.25
C ILE A 1059 -24.58 11.15 -80.88
N ALA A 1060 -25.41 10.11 -80.84
CA ALA A 1060 -25.86 9.53 -79.58
C ALA A 1060 -24.70 8.77 -78.90
N LYS A 1061 -24.26 9.23 -77.73
CA LYS A 1061 -23.16 8.62 -76.97
C LYS A 1061 -23.28 8.91 -75.48
N SER A 1062 -22.96 7.91 -74.65
CA SER A 1062 -22.78 8.09 -73.20
C SER A 1062 -21.31 8.32 -72.89
N TYR A 1063 -21.03 9.44 -72.24
CA TYR A 1063 -19.69 9.81 -71.77
C TYR A 1063 -19.56 9.43 -70.30
N THR A 1064 -18.42 8.91 -69.90
CA THR A 1064 -18.13 8.55 -68.51
C THR A 1064 -16.98 9.38 -67.95
N ALA A 1065 -17.04 9.68 -66.66
CA ALA A 1065 -15.97 10.34 -65.92
C ALA A 1065 -15.93 9.78 -64.49
N THR A 1066 -14.74 9.58 -63.93
CA THR A 1066 -14.58 8.95 -62.61
C THR A 1066 -13.72 9.83 -61.71
N THR A 1067 -14.08 9.90 -60.43
CA THR A 1067 -13.24 10.39 -59.34
C THR A 1067 -13.10 9.31 -58.27
N THR A 1068 -12.23 9.50 -57.28
CA THR A 1068 -12.01 8.53 -56.20
C THR A 1068 -12.38 9.17 -54.87
N ALA A 1069 -13.09 8.43 -54.02
CA ALA A 1069 -13.37 8.80 -52.63
C ALA A 1069 -12.60 7.85 -51.69
N THR A 1070 -11.71 8.39 -50.86
CA THR A 1070 -11.03 7.62 -49.81
C THR A 1070 -11.77 7.79 -48.49
N VAL A 1071 -12.21 6.68 -47.91
CA VAL A 1071 -13.06 6.65 -46.72
C VAL A 1071 -12.38 6.05 -45.50
N ILE A 1072 -12.54 6.73 -44.37
CA ILE A 1072 -12.27 6.22 -43.04
C ILE A 1072 -13.56 6.37 -42.22
N SER A 1073 -14.07 5.27 -41.68
CA SER A 1073 -15.18 5.26 -40.72
C SER A 1073 -14.85 4.32 -39.57
N SER A 1074 -14.82 4.86 -38.35
CA SER A 1074 -14.77 4.07 -37.12
C SER A 1074 -16.16 3.75 -36.53
N ALA A 1075 -17.24 4.24 -37.15
CA ALA A 1075 -18.62 4.14 -36.64
C ALA A 1075 -19.21 2.73 -36.73
N GLY A 1076 -18.70 1.91 -37.67
CA GLY A 1076 -19.29 0.62 -37.99
C GLY A 1076 -20.30 0.72 -39.14
N ASP A 1077 -21.23 1.67 -39.11
CA ASP A 1077 -22.22 1.86 -40.18
C ASP A 1077 -22.03 3.21 -40.87
N ALA A 1078 -21.80 3.22 -42.19
CA ALA A 1078 -21.62 4.48 -42.92
C ALA A 1078 -22.03 4.36 -44.38
N ALA A 1079 -22.47 5.47 -44.98
CA ALA A 1079 -22.79 5.56 -46.40
C ALA A 1079 -22.14 6.79 -47.04
N ILE A 1080 -21.58 6.60 -48.24
CA ILE A 1080 -21.15 7.70 -49.10
C ILE A 1080 -22.32 8.03 -50.03
N THR A 1081 -22.78 9.27 -50.00
CA THR A 1081 -23.86 9.75 -50.87
C THR A 1081 -23.37 10.96 -51.68
N VAL A 1082 -23.73 11.01 -52.97
CA VAL A 1082 -23.44 12.14 -53.86
C VAL A 1082 -24.72 12.83 -54.25
N THR A 1083 -24.80 14.14 -54.03
CA THR A 1083 -25.97 14.96 -54.34
C THR A 1083 -25.58 16.19 -55.16
N ASP A 1084 -26.49 16.66 -56.00
CA ASP A 1084 -26.38 17.98 -56.64
C ASP A 1084 -27.12 19.00 -55.75
N PRO A 1085 -26.41 19.91 -55.06
CA PRO A 1085 -27.04 20.89 -54.17
C PRO A 1085 -27.67 22.07 -54.92
N SER A 1086 -27.52 22.16 -56.25
CA SER A 1086 -27.99 23.31 -57.00
C SER A 1086 -29.51 23.37 -57.09
N THR A 1087 -30.07 24.57 -56.97
CA THR A 1087 -31.51 24.83 -57.20
C THR A 1087 -31.83 25.12 -58.66
N ASN A 1088 -30.81 25.38 -59.48
CA ASN A 1088 -30.94 25.65 -60.91
C ASN A 1088 -30.56 24.41 -61.73
N HIS A 1089 -31.55 23.78 -62.36
CA HIS A 1089 -31.44 22.51 -63.11
C HIS A 1089 -30.74 21.38 -62.31
N PRO A 1090 -31.32 20.94 -61.18
CA PRO A 1090 -30.74 19.90 -60.33
C PRO A 1090 -30.61 18.58 -61.09
N GLY A 1091 -29.44 17.96 -61.01
CA GLY A 1091 -29.13 16.69 -61.66
C GLY A 1091 -28.72 16.80 -63.13
N TYR A 1092 -28.57 18.01 -63.68
CA TYR A 1092 -28.17 18.21 -65.09
C TYR A 1092 -26.88 19.02 -65.18
N LEU A 1093 -25.95 18.62 -66.06
CA LEU A 1093 -24.79 19.44 -66.41
C LEU A 1093 -25.25 20.72 -67.11
N VAL A 1094 -24.65 21.85 -66.74
CA VAL A 1094 -25.02 23.18 -67.25
C VAL A 1094 -23.85 23.88 -67.91
N ASN A 1095 -24.13 24.69 -68.93
CA ASN A 1095 -23.22 25.65 -69.55
C ASN A 1095 -23.92 27.01 -69.49
N GLY A 1096 -23.57 27.82 -68.50
CA GLY A 1096 -24.30 29.04 -68.15
C GLY A 1096 -25.73 28.74 -67.70
N SER A 1097 -26.72 29.41 -68.31
CA SER A 1097 -28.15 29.16 -68.05
C SER A 1097 -28.73 27.97 -68.81
N PHE A 1098 -27.94 27.29 -69.65
CA PHE A 1098 -28.39 26.17 -70.46
C PHE A 1098 -28.05 24.84 -69.78
N ALA A 1099 -29.04 23.97 -69.60
CA ALA A 1099 -28.85 22.60 -69.10
C ALA A 1099 -28.93 21.59 -70.24
N LEU A 1100 -28.16 20.50 -70.12
CA LEU A 1100 -28.31 19.38 -71.05
C LEU A 1100 -29.69 18.72 -70.88
N PRO A 1101 -30.29 18.17 -71.96
CA PRO A 1101 -31.61 17.53 -71.86
C PRO A 1101 -31.62 16.25 -71.02
N GLN A 1102 -30.50 15.54 -70.96
CA GLN A 1102 -30.38 14.26 -70.24
C GLN A 1102 -29.73 14.48 -68.87
N PRO A 1103 -30.25 13.84 -67.80
CA PRO A 1103 -29.69 13.99 -66.46
C PRO A 1103 -28.32 13.33 -66.35
N LEU A 1104 -27.49 13.90 -65.50
CA LEU A 1104 -26.24 13.32 -65.05
C LEU A 1104 -26.53 12.09 -64.18
N GLN A 1105 -26.00 10.95 -64.57
CA GLN A 1105 -26.15 9.69 -63.83
C GLN A 1105 -24.97 9.49 -62.88
N GLY A 1106 -25.22 8.79 -61.76
CA GLY A 1106 -24.23 8.56 -60.70
C GLY A 1106 -24.44 9.38 -59.43
N LEU A 1107 -25.61 10.02 -59.28
CA LEU A 1107 -26.05 10.68 -58.04
C LEU A 1107 -26.81 9.67 -57.15
N GLY A 1108 -26.65 9.77 -55.83
CA GLY A 1108 -27.25 8.88 -54.83
C GLY A 1108 -26.22 8.17 -53.96
N VAL A 1109 -26.65 7.08 -53.31
CA VAL A 1109 -25.77 6.26 -52.45
C VAL A 1109 -24.79 5.48 -53.31
N VAL A 1110 -23.50 5.73 -53.11
CA VAL A 1110 -22.41 5.10 -53.88
C VAL A 1110 -21.99 3.78 -53.25
N LYS A 1111 -21.83 3.77 -51.92
CA LYS A 1111 -21.41 2.59 -51.17
C LYS A 1111 -21.87 2.69 -49.71
N THR A 1112 -22.24 1.56 -49.14
CA THR A 1112 -22.54 1.40 -47.71
C THR A 1112 -21.53 0.46 -47.05
N TYR A 1113 -21.29 0.72 -45.77
CA TYR A 1113 -20.43 -0.06 -44.90
C TYR A 1113 -21.27 -0.56 -43.73
N ALA A 1114 -21.16 -1.85 -43.44
CA ALA A 1114 -21.79 -2.50 -42.28
C ALA A 1114 -20.78 -2.77 -41.13
N GLY A 1115 -19.50 -2.45 -41.35
CA GLY A 1115 -18.46 -2.46 -40.33
C GLY A 1115 -17.42 -1.35 -40.54
N PRO A 1116 -16.52 -1.12 -39.57
CA PRO A 1116 -15.48 -0.09 -39.66
C PRO A 1116 -14.58 -0.29 -40.88
N VAL A 1117 -14.16 0.81 -41.49
CA VAL A 1117 -13.33 0.79 -42.70
C VAL A 1117 -12.22 1.83 -42.61
N ALA A 1118 -11.02 1.48 -43.07
CA ALA A 1118 -9.87 2.37 -43.05
C ALA A 1118 -9.21 2.45 -44.43
N ASN A 1119 -9.19 3.66 -45.00
CA ASN A 1119 -8.57 4.00 -46.29
C ASN A 1119 -9.16 3.22 -47.48
N ASP A 1120 -10.45 2.90 -47.46
CA ASP A 1120 -11.09 2.27 -48.61
C ASP A 1120 -11.25 3.28 -49.74
N MET A 1121 -10.71 2.94 -50.92
CA MET A 1121 -10.72 3.79 -52.09
C MET A 1121 -11.88 3.38 -52.99
N VAL A 1122 -12.93 4.20 -53.00
CA VAL A 1122 -14.16 3.95 -53.75
C VAL A 1122 -14.12 4.77 -55.06
N PRO A 1123 -14.11 4.13 -56.23
CA PRO A 1123 -14.28 4.84 -57.49
C PRO A 1123 -15.74 5.30 -57.65
N VAL A 1124 -15.95 6.60 -57.85
CA VAL A 1124 -17.26 7.20 -58.11
C VAL A 1124 -17.34 7.59 -59.57
N THR A 1125 -18.18 6.89 -60.34
CA THR A 1125 -18.29 7.07 -61.80
C THR A 1125 -19.60 7.76 -62.15
N PHE A 1126 -19.48 8.82 -62.94
CA PHE A 1126 -20.60 9.57 -63.50
C PHE A 1126 -20.75 9.26 -64.99
N THR A 1127 -21.99 9.25 -65.46
CA THR A 1127 -22.31 9.04 -66.87
C THR A 1127 -23.21 10.16 -67.37
N GLN A 1128 -22.84 10.80 -68.47
CA GLN A 1128 -23.66 11.78 -69.18
C GLN A 1128 -24.07 11.21 -70.55
N PRO A 1129 -25.32 10.77 -70.72
CA PRO A 1129 -25.88 10.47 -72.02
C PRO A 1129 -26.07 11.76 -72.83
N ILE A 1130 -25.75 11.73 -74.11
CA ILE A 1130 -26.07 12.77 -75.09
C ILE A 1130 -26.76 12.08 -76.27
N SER A 1131 -27.95 12.52 -76.64
CA SER A 1131 -28.66 12.04 -77.84
C SER A 1131 -28.12 12.70 -79.11
N ALA A 1132 -28.32 12.06 -80.26
CA ALA A 1132 -27.96 12.62 -81.56
C ALA A 1132 -28.67 13.96 -81.85
N THR A 1133 -29.81 14.22 -81.23
CA THR A 1133 -30.60 15.44 -81.41
C THR A 1133 -30.46 16.44 -80.26
N ASP A 1134 -29.64 16.16 -79.25
CA ASP A 1134 -29.52 17.05 -78.09
C ASP A 1134 -28.77 18.34 -78.47
N PRO A 1135 -29.32 19.53 -78.19
CA PRO A 1135 -28.62 20.78 -78.44
C PRO A 1135 -27.38 20.90 -77.53
N LEU A 1136 -26.22 21.13 -78.14
CA LEU A 1136 -24.95 21.41 -77.44
C LEU A 1136 -24.50 22.85 -77.70
N ARG A 1137 -24.01 23.53 -76.67
CA ARG A 1137 -23.41 24.87 -76.72
C ARG A 1137 -21.89 24.76 -76.68
N THR A 1138 -21.22 25.66 -77.38
CA THR A 1138 -19.76 25.83 -77.29
C THR A 1138 -19.38 26.33 -75.89
N GLY A 1139 -18.41 25.69 -75.25
CA GLY A 1139 -17.93 26.03 -73.90
C GLY A 1139 -17.95 24.85 -72.94
N ALA A 1140 -17.52 25.07 -71.69
CA ALA A 1140 -17.47 24.03 -70.68
C ALA A 1140 -18.84 23.83 -70.03
N TYR A 1141 -19.24 22.56 -69.93
CA TYR A 1141 -20.33 22.13 -69.06
C TYR A 1141 -19.75 21.77 -67.69
N SER A 1142 -20.34 22.27 -66.62
CA SER A 1142 -19.87 21.98 -65.27
C SER A 1142 -21.02 21.81 -64.29
N LYS A 1143 -20.74 21.11 -63.20
CA LYS A 1143 -21.62 20.97 -62.04
C LYS A 1143 -20.77 20.83 -60.78
N THR A 1144 -21.22 21.45 -59.69
CA THR A 1144 -20.69 21.21 -58.35
C THR A 1144 -21.55 20.16 -57.66
N LEU A 1145 -20.92 19.12 -57.12
CA LEU A 1145 -21.59 18.05 -56.39
C LEU A 1145 -21.10 18.01 -54.95
N THR A 1146 -21.99 17.65 -54.02
CA THR A 1146 -21.67 17.44 -52.61
C THR A 1146 -21.53 15.95 -52.36
N PHE A 1147 -20.42 15.56 -51.74
CA PHE A 1147 -20.20 14.19 -51.27
C PHE A 1147 -20.31 14.18 -49.75
N THR A 1148 -21.19 13.34 -49.22
CA THR A 1148 -21.44 13.22 -47.79
C THR A 1148 -21.11 11.81 -47.35
N LEU A 1149 -20.27 11.70 -46.32
CA LEU A 1149 -20.09 10.48 -45.55
C LEU A 1149 -20.82 10.66 -44.22
N SER A 1150 -21.84 9.85 -43.97
CA SER A 1150 -22.64 9.90 -42.75
C SER A 1150 -22.91 8.49 -42.23
N THR A 1151 -23.20 8.35 -40.94
CA THR A 1151 -23.72 7.09 -40.39
C THR A 1151 -25.11 6.80 -40.95
N THR A 1152 -25.47 5.52 -41.04
CA THR A 1152 -26.79 5.11 -41.56
C THR A 1152 -27.85 5.08 -40.47
N ASN A 1153 -27.43 4.92 -39.21
CA ASN A 1153 -28.20 5.18 -38.00
C ASN A 1153 -27.46 6.28 -37.20
N PRO A 1154 -27.99 7.51 -37.15
CA PRO A 1154 -27.34 8.64 -36.47
C PRO A 1154 -27.23 8.48 -34.95
#